data_AF-A0A0F9PV17-F1
#
_entry.id   AF-A0A0F9PV17-F1
#
_cell.length_a   1.000
_cell.length_b   1.000
_cell.length_c   1.000
_cell.angle_alpha   90.00
_cell.angle_beta   90.00
_cell.angle_gamma   90.00
#
_symmetry.space_group_name_H-M   'P 1'
#
loop_
_entity.id
_entity.type
_entity.pdbx_description
1 polymer ?
#
loop_
_entity_poly.entity_id
_entity_poly.type
_entity_poly.pdbx_seq_one_letter_code
_entity_poly.pdbx_strand_id
1 'polypeptide(L)'
;MFKKVLIANRGAIATRITRSLNEMDITSVAVFAEADRDSLHVSLADEAYSLGEGRATDTYLDQQKIITMAKQSGAEAIHPGYGFLSENPNFARLCADNEIVFLGPMPEQMEAFGLKHSARALAEANDVPLLPGTGLLDSLDDAVEQAVIVGYPVMLKSTAGGGGIGMMRCDDEKSLRQAFNSVKNLSANNFSNDGVFLEKFITRARHIEVQAIGDGKGHVLALGDRDCSSQRRNQKVIEEAPAPNIPADIRAEMQAVAVRLLSSINYRSAGTVEFVYDADNQTFYFLEVNTRLQVEHGVTEEIYAVDLVRWMIEVGAGVPCLPESAPESKGHAIQVRLYAEDPQKQFQPSSGLLTEVIWPQQKNIRLDYWIKAGIDVSPFYDPMLAKIISHADNREQAHQQLLSALDELEVYGVETNAAYVSQVLQDDAFLSAAITTRYLDSFQYLPTTLNVLSAGTMTTIQDYPGRVGYWDIGVPPSGPFDSMSFRLGNRLLGNDESCAGLEITLSGPELSFNVATQVVVTGAELAILHNGQSAAAWTVINIKPGDTLKLGQVKGAGARAYLLIAGGIQCPEYLGSRSTFTLGQFGGHVGRTIKTGDVLHLAPAEQLVDVAALADSLKPAIQHNWKIHVVYGPHGAPDFFTDDDISRFFEAEWKIHYNSSRTGVRLIGPRPDWARTDGGEAGLHPSNIHDNAYAVGSIDFTGDMPIILGPDGPSLGGFVCPATVITADLWKVGQLKAGDTVQFVPVSIETANALEKAQKKSIETLELVASDIVPVIPESPIYAQTIDETVDLNITYRLAGDHYLLVEFGEQT
;
A
#
# COMPACT_ATOMS: atom_id res chain seq x y z
N MET A 1 23.36 -11.44 33.72
CA MET A 1 22.98 -11.45 32.29
C MET A 1 21.83 -12.42 32.12
N PHE A 2 20.82 -12.07 31.33
CA PHE A 2 19.66 -12.95 31.08
C PHE A 2 19.98 -13.97 29.98
N LYS A 3 19.31 -15.11 30.03
CA LYS A 3 19.29 -16.13 28.98
C LYS A 3 18.08 -16.03 28.08
N LYS A 4 16.95 -15.53 28.62
CA LYS A 4 15.69 -15.43 27.89
C LYS A 4 14.92 -14.17 28.25
N VAL A 5 14.48 -13.43 27.24
CA VAL A 5 13.75 -12.16 27.39
C VAL A 5 12.47 -12.21 26.56
N LEU A 6 11.36 -11.89 27.19
CA LEU A 6 10.08 -11.71 26.51
C LEU A 6 9.89 -10.26 26.07
N ILE A 7 9.39 -10.07 24.85
CA ILE A 7 9.10 -8.77 24.28
C ILE A 7 7.60 -8.53 24.43
N ALA A 8 7.20 -7.64 25.35
CA ALA A 8 5.80 -7.28 25.57
C ALA A 8 5.35 -6.18 24.59
N ASN A 9 5.55 -6.42 23.29
CA ASN A 9 5.25 -5.48 22.22
C ASN A 9 5.09 -6.22 20.87
N ARG A 10 4.78 -5.46 19.81
CA ARG A 10 4.60 -5.94 18.43
C ARG A 10 5.37 -5.07 17.44
N GLY A 11 5.30 -5.45 16.16
CA GLY A 11 5.71 -4.59 15.06
C GLY A 11 7.21 -4.25 15.05
N ALA A 12 7.55 -3.05 14.57
CA ALA A 12 8.94 -2.65 14.29
C ALA A 12 9.85 -2.61 15.54
N ILE A 13 9.31 -2.30 16.72
CA ILE A 13 10.11 -2.33 17.95
C ILE A 13 10.40 -3.75 18.40
N ALA A 14 9.45 -4.68 18.22
CA ALA A 14 9.67 -6.08 18.57
C ALA A 14 10.74 -6.70 17.67
N THR A 15 10.71 -6.46 16.34
CA THR A 15 11.79 -6.90 15.44
C THR A 15 13.14 -6.28 15.81
N ARG A 16 13.17 -4.97 16.15
CA ARG A 16 14.39 -4.29 16.59
C ARG A 16 14.97 -4.88 17.87
N ILE A 17 14.12 -5.21 18.86
CA ILE A 17 14.58 -5.80 20.13
C ILE A 17 15.10 -7.22 19.89
N THR A 18 14.40 -8.03 19.10
CA THR A 18 14.85 -9.38 18.70
C THR A 18 16.25 -9.33 18.09
N ARG A 19 16.56 -8.35 17.24
CA ARG A 19 17.91 -8.17 16.67
C ARG A 19 18.99 -8.03 17.76
N SER A 20 18.79 -7.14 18.74
CA SER A 20 19.75 -6.99 19.84
C SER A 20 19.85 -8.25 20.70
N LEU A 21 18.73 -8.91 20.99
CA LEU A 21 18.74 -10.15 21.77
C LEU A 21 19.57 -11.23 21.06
N ASN A 22 19.41 -11.38 19.74
CA ASN A 22 20.18 -12.31 18.93
C ASN A 22 21.68 -11.98 18.94
N GLU A 23 22.06 -10.71 18.78
CA GLU A 23 23.46 -10.27 18.85
C GLU A 23 24.09 -10.50 20.24
N MET A 24 23.26 -10.59 21.27
CA MET A 24 23.66 -10.80 22.66
C MET A 24 23.58 -12.28 23.08
N ASP A 25 23.27 -13.19 22.16
CA ASP A 25 23.03 -14.62 22.42
C ASP A 25 21.95 -14.87 23.50
N ILE A 26 20.89 -14.05 23.50
CA ILE A 26 19.74 -14.16 24.41
C ILE A 26 18.54 -14.68 23.64
N THR A 27 17.89 -15.73 24.14
CA THR A 27 16.65 -16.25 23.54
C THR A 27 15.53 -15.22 23.61
N SER A 28 14.98 -14.89 22.45
CA SER A 28 13.88 -13.94 22.26
C SER A 28 12.52 -14.64 22.31
N VAL A 29 11.59 -14.09 23.08
CA VAL A 29 10.21 -14.59 23.16
C VAL A 29 9.25 -13.50 22.68
N ALA A 30 8.59 -13.73 21.55
CA ALA A 30 7.52 -12.88 21.05
C ALA A 30 6.16 -13.28 21.66
N VAL A 31 5.28 -12.29 21.80
CA VAL A 31 3.85 -12.50 22.02
C VAL A 31 3.09 -11.85 20.87
N PHE A 32 1.98 -12.44 20.43
CA PHE A 32 1.24 -11.90 19.29
C PHE A 32 -0.27 -12.06 19.45
N ALA A 33 -1.02 -11.08 18.97
CA ALA A 33 -2.44 -11.25 18.69
C ALA A 33 -2.62 -12.05 17.41
N GLU A 34 -3.75 -12.76 17.23
CA GLU A 34 -3.98 -13.54 16.01
C GLU A 34 -3.92 -12.71 14.71
N ALA A 35 -4.29 -11.44 14.78
CA ALA A 35 -4.15 -10.50 13.67
C ALA A 35 -2.69 -10.18 13.27
N ASP A 36 -1.73 -10.48 14.13
CA ASP A 36 -0.29 -10.28 13.90
C ASP A 36 0.46 -11.60 13.67
N ARG A 37 -0.24 -12.72 13.52
CA ARG A 37 0.36 -14.07 13.39
C ARG A 37 1.45 -14.15 12.31
N ASP A 38 1.24 -13.47 11.18
CA ASP A 38 2.17 -13.50 10.05
C ASP A 38 3.21 -12.36 10.07
N SER A 39 3.21 -11.54 11.11
CA SER A 39 4.14 -10.41 11.30
C SER A 39 5.58 -10.89 11.47
N LEU A 40 6.56 -10.12 10.97
CA LEU A 40 7.97 -10.50 11.06
C LEU A 40 8.45 -10.70 12.50
N HIS A 41 7.96 -9.94 13.48
CA HIS A 41 8.38 -10.10 14.87
C HIS A 41 8.03 -11.47 15.46
N VAL A 42 7.00 -12.13 14.93
CA VAL A 42 6.64 -13.51 15.30
C VAL A 42 7.63 -14.48 14.66
N SER A 43 7.88 -14.34 13.35
CA SER A 43 8.76 -15.26 12.62
C SER A 43 10.25 -15.11 12.94
N LEU A 44 10.69 -13.96 13.45
CA LEU A 44 12.08 -13.67 13.75
C LEU A 44 12.49 -14.07 15.18
N ALA A 45 11.53 -14.23 16.09
CA ALA A 45 11.82 -14.62 17.47
C ALA A 45 12.09 -16.13 17.59
N ASP A 46 12.85 -16.53 18.60
CA ASP A 46 13.15 -17.95 18.86
C ASP A 46 11.91 -18.74 19.33
N GLU A 47 11.05 -18.08 20.10
CA GLU A 47 9.76 -18.60 20.56
C GLU A 47 8.67 -17.54 20.38
N ALA A 48 7.44 -17.98 20.09
CA ALA A 48 6.29 -17.08 19.97
C ALA A 48 5.04 -17.68 20.61
N TYR A 49 4.28 -16.85 21.34
CA TYR A 49 3.07 -17.27 22.06
C TYR A 49 1.87 -16.40 21.69
N SER A 50 0.75 -17.03 21.33
CA SER A 50 -0.48 -16.32 21.00
C SER A 50 -1.16 -15.76 22.25
N LEU A 51 -1.61 -14.51 22.17
CA LEU A 51 -2.47 -13.82 23.15
C LEU A 51 -3.96 -14.01 22.83
N GLY A 52 -4.28 -14.63 21.68
CA GLY A 52 -5.62 -14.84 21.16
C GLY A 52 -6.11 -13.70 20.25
N GLU A 53 -7.42 -13.72 19.97
CA GLU A 53 -8.11 -12.71 19.16
C GLU A 53 -8.50 -11.47 19.99
N GLY A 54 -8.75 -10.36 19.33
CA GLY A 54 -9.30 -9.14 19.93
C GLY A 54 -8.47 -7.89 19.67
N ARG A 55 -8.82 -6.80 20.37
CA ARG A 55 -8.12 -5.51 20.30
C ARG A 55 -6.95 -5.50 21.29
N ALA A 56 -6.21 -4.39 21.32
CA ALA A 56 -5.10 -4.20 22.25
C ALA A 56 -5.46 -4.49 23.73
N THR A 57 -6.67 -4.15 24.18
CA THR A 57 -7.16 -4.43 25.54
C THR A 57 -7.30 -5.92 25.86
N ASP A 58 -7.59 -6.73 24.84
CA ASP A 58 -7.77 -8.18 24.97
C ASP A 58 -6.44 -8.92 24.81
N THR A 59 -5.41 -8.25 24.27
CA THR A 59 -4.12 -8.85 23.90
C THR A 59 -2.95 -8.13 24.58
N TYR A 60 -2.30 -7.17 23.91
CA TYR A 60 -1.04 -6.55 24.34
C TYR A 60 -1.13 -5.69 25.61
N LEU A 61 -2.33 -5.27 26.03
CA LEU A 61 -2.57 -4.56 27.29
C LEU A 61 -3.04 -5.48 28.42
N ASP A 62 -3.29 -6.77 28.14
CA ASP A 62 -3.66 -7.75 29.17
C ASP A 62 -2.41 -8.19 29.95
N GLN A 63 -2.15 -7.47 31.04
CA GLN A 63 -1.02 -7.71 31.93
C GLN A 63 -0.95 -9.16 32.42
N GLN A 64 -2.10 -9.81 32.68
CA GLN A 64 -2.12 -11.16 33.21
C GLN A 64 -1.74 -12.19 32.14
N LYS A 65 -2.20 -12.01 30.89
CA LYS A 65 -1.76 -12.84 29.76
C LYS A 65 -0.27 -12.73 29.54
N ILE A 66 0.28 -11.50 29.52
CA ILE A 66 1.72 -11.29 29.31
C ILE A 66 2.56 -11.98 30.39
N ILE A 67 2.20 -11.83 31.68
CA ILE A 67 2.89 -12.52 32.77
C ILE A 67 2.76 -14.03 32.66
N THR A 68 1.58 -14.53 32.26
CA THR A 68 1.38 -15.97 32.05
C THR A 68 2.30 -16.51 30.96
N MET A 69 2.44 -15.81 29.83
CA MET A 69 3.34 -16.20 28.74
C MET A 69 4.81 -16.10 29.15
N ALA A 70 5.19 -15.08 29.91
CA ALA A 70 6.55 -14.94 30.45
C ALA A 70 6.93 -16.12 31.36
N LYS A 71 6.01 -16.53 32.23
CA LYS A 71 6.20 -17.71 33.10
C LYS A 71 6.26 -19.02 32.33
N GLN A 72 5.38 -19.19 31.34
CA GLN A 72 5.34 -20.41 30.52
C GLN A 72 6.60 -20.59 29.68
N SER A 73 7.11 -19.51 29.10
CA SER A 73 8.37 -19.51 28.32
C SER A 73 9.62 -19.59 29.20
N GLY A 74 9.51 -19.23 30.49
CA GLY A 74 10.64 -19.12 31.40
C GLY A 74 11.50 -17.87 31.15
N ALA A 75 10.91 -16.79 30.64
CA ALA A 75 11.59 -15.51 30.46
C ALA A 75 11.96 -14.90 31.81
N GLU A 76 13.21 -14.45 31.94
CA GLU A 76 13.75 -13.85 33.17
C GLU A 76 13.51 -12.33 33.23
N ALA A 77 13.27 -11.73 32.05
CA ALA A 77 12.99 -10.31 31.92
C ALA A 77 11.97 -10.04 30.81
N ILE A 78 11.31 -8.89 30.91
CA ILE A 78 10.37 -8.37 29.91
C ILE A 78 10.90 -7.04 29.38
N HIS A 79 11.11 -6.97 28.07
CA HIS A 79 11.34 -5.72 27.35
C HIS A 79 10.00 -5.15 26.87
N PRO A 80 9.56 -3.97 27.35
CA PRO A 80 8.25 -3.45 26.99
C PRO A 80 8.25 -2.67 25.67
N GLY A 81 9.42 -2.29 25.15
CA GLY A 81 9.51 -1.40 23.99
C GLY A 81 8.94 -0.02 24.30
N TYR A 82 8.01 0.45 23.47
CA TYR A 82 7.26 1.70 23.67
C TYR A 82 5.76 1.50 23.40
N GLY A 83 4.93 2.35 24.00
CA GLY A 83 3.48 2.15 23.99
C GLY A 83 3.06 0.93 24.82
N PHE A 84 1.79 0.55 24.72
CA PHE A 84 1.21 -0.53 25.51
C PHE A 84 1.49 -0.39 27.02
N LEU A 85 2.27 -1.32 27.58
CA LEU A 85 2.57 -1.42 29.00
C LEU A 85 3.92 -0.76 29.39
N SER A 86 4.58 -0.07 28.46
CA SER A 86 5.93 0.49 28.67
C SER A 86 6.02 1.58 29.73
N GLU A 87 4.95 2.33 29.96
CA GLU A 87 4.87 3.39 30.98
C GLU A 87 3.80 3.05 32.04
N ASN A 88 3.57 1.76 32.27
CA ASN A 88 2.59 1.29 33.25
C ASN A 88 3.30 0.86 34.55
N PRO A 89 3.28 1.69 35.61
CA PRO A 89 3.96 1.36 36.86
C PRO A 89 3.38 0.11 37.54
N ASN A 90 2.08 -0.16 37.37
CA ASN A 90 1.46 -1.37 37.92
C ASN A 90 1.97 -2.63 37.22
N PHE A 91 2.19 -2.57 35.90
CA PHE A 91 2.77 -3.69 35.18
C PHE A 91 4.23 -3.94 35.57
N ALA A 92 5.02 -2.88 35.76
CA ALA A 92 6.38 -3.00 36.27
C ALA A 92 6.43 -3.61 37.69
N ARG A 93 5.52 -3.24 38.59
CA ARG A 93 5.34 -3.90 39.90
C ARG A 93 4.95 -5.37 39.73
N LEU A 94 3.99 -5.65 38.85
CA LEU A 94 3.52 -7.00 38.60
C LEU A 94 4.65 -7.90 38.06
N CYS A 95 5.55 -7.38 37.23
CA CYS A 95 6.75 -8.11 36.81
C CYS A 95 7.61 -8.47 38.04
N ALA A 96 7.89 -7.50 38.91
CA ALA A 96 8.68 -7.71 40.12
C ALA A 96 8.04 -8.72 41.09
N ASP A 97 6.73 -8.64 41.31
CA ASP A 97 5.95 -9.59 42.14
C ASP A 97 5.99 -11.03 41.61
N ASN A 98 6.33 -11.20 40.33
CA ASN A 98 6.46 -12.49 39.66
C ASN A 98 7.92 -12.86 39.37
N GLU A 99 8.89 -12.20 40.01
CA GLU A 99 10.33 -12.43 39.86
C GLU A 99 10.85 -12.25 38.42
N ILE A 100 10.18 -11.40 37.64
CA ILE A 100 10.56 -11.05 36.27
C ILE A 100 11.10 -9.62 36.24
N VAL A 101 12.28 -9.42 35.64
CA VAL A 101 12.86 -8.08 35.55
C VAL A 101 12.17 -7.27 34.46
N PHE A 102 11.57 -6.14 34.83
CA PHE A 102 11.10 -5.15 33.86
C PHE A 102 12.28 -4.32 33.32
N LEU A 103 12.53 -4.37 32.02
CA LEU A 103 13.64 -3.67 31.36
C LEU A 103 13.29 -2.20 31.06
N GLY A 104 13.11 -1.42 32.11
CA GLY A 104 12.76 0.00 32.07
C GLY A 104 12.94 0.66 33.45
N PRO A 105 12.44 1.89 33.65
CA PRO A 105 12.49 2.54 34.95
C PRO A 105 11.72 1.77 36.03
N MET A 106 11.99 2.10 37.30
CA MET A 106 11.25 1.53 38.43
C MET A 106 9.83 2.13 38.52
N PRO A 107 8.84 1.42 39.09
CA PRO A 107 7.47 1.93 39.22
C PRO A 107 7.38 3.33 39.85
N GLU A 108 8.17 3.58 40.90
CA GLU A 108 8.19 4.87 41.60
C GLU A 108 8.75 5.99 40.71
N GLN A 109 9.68 5.66 39.81
CA GLN A 109 10.28 6.61 38.87
C GLN A 109 9.29 6.98 37.76
N MET A 110 8.49 6.01 37.30
CA MET A 110 7.40 6.28 36.36
C MET A 110 6.33 7.17 36.99
N GLU A 111 5.95 6.89 38.24
CA GLU A 111 4.95 7.68 38.96
C GLU A 111 5.39 9.12 39.23
N ALA A 112 6.69 9.34 39.47
CA ALA A 112 7.26 10.68 39.65
C ALA A 112 7.02 11.59 38.43
N PHE A 113 7.00 11.02 37.22
CA PHE A 113 6.79 11.75 35.97
C PHE A 113 5.39 11.55 35.35
N GLY A 114 4.59 10.59 35.83
CA GLY A 114 3.27 10.27 35.26
C GLY A 114 2.18 11.32 35.54
N LEU A 115 2.35 12.15 36.56
CA LEU A 115 1.41 13.24 36.90
C LEU A 115 2.04 14.60 36.63
N LYS A 116 1.36 15.46 35.85
CA LYS A 116 1.85 16.79 35.44
C LYS A 116 2.33 17.66 36.61
N HIS A 117 1.61 17.65 37.74
CA HIS A 117 2.00 18.45 38.91
C HIS A 117 3.25 17.90 39.61
N SER A 118 3.39 16.58 39.73
CA SER A 118 4.58 15.95 40.31
C SER A 118 5.81 16.16 39.44
N ALA A 119 5.66 15.98 38.12
CA ALA A 119 6.72 16.23 37.16
C ALA A 119 7.16 17.70 37.18
N ARG A 120 6.21 18.65 37.24
CA ARG A 120 6.50 20.08 37.34
C ARG A 120 7.20 20.44 38.65
N ALA A 121 6.72 19.94 39.79
CA ALA A 121 7.36 20.19 41.08
C ALA A 121 8.79 19.63 41.13
N LEU A 122 9.02 18.46 40.52
CA LEU A 122 10.36 17.88 40.40
C LEU A 122 11.26 18.72 39.48
N ALA A 123 10.72 19.25 38.38
CA ALA A 123 11.42 20.16 37.49
C ALA A 123 11.80 21.48 38.21
N GLU A 124 10.86 22.09 38.96
CA GLU A 124 11.14 23.29 39.77
C GLU A 124 12.20 23.03 40.84
N ALA A 125 12.11 21.90 41.54
CA ALA A 125 13.08 21.52 42.58
C ALA A 125 14.50 21.26 42.05
N ASN A 126 14.66 21.06 40.74
CA ASN A 126 15.95 20.78 40.09
C ASN A 126 16.40 21.91 39.14
N ASP A 127 15.84 23.11 39.30
CA ASP A 127 16.17 24.31 38.51
C ASP A 127 16.05 24.05 36.99
N VAL A 128 14.98 23.38 36.59
CA VAL A 128 14.65 23.13 35.18
C VAL A 128 13.80 24.30 34.66
N PRO A 129 14.18 24.94 33.53
CA PRO A 129 13.39 26.02 32.95
C PRO A 129 11.96 25.56 32.61
N LEU A 130 10.96 26.23 33.18
CA LEU A 130 9.55 25.96 32.91
C LEU A 130 8.91 27.05 32.06
N LEU A 131 7.89 26.67 31.29
CA LEU A 131 7.05 27.63 30.58
C LEU A 131 6.44 28.63 31.58
N PRO A 132 6.59 29.95 31.34
CA PRO A 132 5.91 30.96 32.13
C PRO A 132 4.41 30.68 32.13
N GLY A 133 3.80 30.66 33.30
CA GLY A 133 2.40 30.32 33.45
C GLY A 133 1.91 30.64 34.85
N THR A 134 0.65 30.33 35.09
CA THR A 134 -0.04 30.63 36.34
C THR A 134 -0.24 29.35 37.16
N GLY A 135 -0.55 29.53 38.44
CA GLY A 135 -1.29 28.50 39.18
C GLY A 135 -2.71 28.33 38.64
N LEU A 136 -3.54 27.65 39.42
CA LEU A 136 -4.99 27.61 39.19
C LEU A 136 -5.57 29.03 39.24
N LEU A 137 -6.44 29.34 38.29
CA LEU A 137 -7.10 30.64 38.15
C LEU A 137 -8.48 30.60 38.82
N ASP A 138 -8.77 31.61 39.62
CA ASP A 138 -10.02 31.67 40.40
C ASP A 138 -11.21 32.20 39.58
N SER A 139 -10.93 33.07 38.61
CA SER A 139 -11.96 33.74 37.81
C SER A 139 -11.46 34.12 36.40
N LEU A 140 -12.40 34.52 35.54
CA LEU A 140 -12.06 35.05 34.22
C LEU A 140 -11.25 36.35 34.30
N ASP A 141 -11.56 37.23 35.25
CA ASP A 141 -10.85 38.50 35.37
C ASP A 141 -9.42 38.28 35.89
N ASP A 142 -9.22 37.34 36.81
CA ASP A 142 -7.89 36.86 37.23
C ASP A 142 -7.11 36.28 36.03
N ALA A 143 -7.76 35.47 35.18
CA ALA A 143 -7.14 34.99 33.95
C ALA A 143 -6.69 36.12 33.01
N VAL A 144 -7.49 37.17 32.86
CA VAL A 144 -7.15 38.33 32.01
C VAL A 144 -5.97 39.11 32.59
N GLU A 145 -5.94 39.35 33.90
CA GLU A 145 -4.82 40.02 34.57
C GLU A 145 -3.53 39.22 34.43
N GLN A 146 -3.58 37.91 34.70
CA GLN A 146 -2.42 37.04 34.57
C GLN A 146 -1.94 36.89 33.12
N ALA A 147 -2.85 36.89 32.14
CA ALA A 147 -2.49 36.82 30.73
C ALA A 147 -1.67 38.04 30.26
N VAL A 148 -1.85 39.22 30.87
CA VAL A 148 -1.00 40.38 30.61
C VAL A 148 0.42 40.17 31.13
N ILE A 149 0.56 39.51 32.29
CA ILE A 149 1.86 39.21 32.91
C ILE A 149 2.61 38.12 32.14
N VAL A 150 1.93 37.03 31.80
CA VAL A 150 2.48 35.94 30.95
C VAL A 150 2.75 36.46 29.54
N GLY A 151 1.90 37.36 29.05
CA GLY A 151 1.96 37.97 27.73
C GLY A 151 1.32 37.09 26.65
N TYR A 152 0.46 37.69 25.82
CA TYR A 152 -0.16 37.02 24.67
C TYR A 152 0.86 36.65 23.57
N PRO A 153 0.57 35.63 22.73
CA PRO A 153 -0.52 34.68 22.88
C PRO A 153 -0.30 33.75 24.10
N VAL A 154 -1.39 33.32 24.72
CA VAL A 154 -1.40 32.39 25.85
C VAL A 154 -2.20 31.14 25.51
N MET A 155 -1.88 30.02 26.14
CA MET A 155 -2.64 28.78 26.08
C MET A 155 -3.41 28.61 27.38
N LEU A 156 -4.74 28.67 27.29
CA LEU A 156 -5.61 28.31 28.41
C LEU A 156 -5.73 26.80 28.47
N LYS A 157 -5.41 26.19 29.60
CA LYS A 157 -5.42 24.72 29.79
C LYS A 157 -6.24 24.35 31.03
N SER A 158 -6.87 23.18 31.00
CA SER A 158 -7.41 22.56 32.21
C SER A 158 -6.42 21.65 32.90
N THR A 159 -6.57 21.47 34.22
CA THR A 159 -5.66 20.65 35.05
C THR A 159 -5.75 19.15 34.76
N ALA A 160 -6.87 18.67 34.24
CA ALA A 160 -7.12 17.27 33.96
C ALA A 160 -7.07 16.90 32.46
N GLY A 161 -6.76 17.87 31.58
CA GLY A 161 -6.70 17.65 30.13
C GLY A 161 -5.46 16.89 29.66
N GLY A 162 -5.67 15.77 28.96
CA GLY A 162 -4.66 15.03 28.20
C GLY A 162 -4.96 15.02 26.70
N GLY A 163 -3.93 14.87 25.84
CA GLY A 163 -4.11 14.69 24.39
C GLY A 163 -4.73 15.86 23.63
N GLY A 164 -4.56 17.10 24.10
CA GLY A 164 -5.11 18.29 23.43
C GLY A 164 -6.55 18.65 23.81
N ILE A 165 -7.23 17.83 24.63
CA ILE A 165 -8.58 18.10 25.12
C ILE A 165 -8.51 19.05 26.31
N GLY A 166 -9.33 20.12 26.29
CA GLY A 166 -9.34 21.10 27.39
C GLY A 166 -8.22 22.14 27.31
N MET A 167 -7.76 22.48 26.09
CA MET A 167 -6.86 23.61 25.90
C MET A 167 -7.26 24.48 24.70
N MET A 168 -7.02 25.79 24.79
CA MET A 168 -7.34 26.75 23.73
C MET A 168 -6.30 27.88 23.67
N ARG A 169 -5.79 28.14 22.46
CA ARG A 169 -4.93 29.29 22.18
C ARG A 169 -5.77 30.56 22.21
N CYS A 170 -5.31 31.53 22.97
CA CYS A 170 -5.91 32.85 23.08
C CYS A 170 -4.86 33.86 22.62
N ASP A 171 -5.12 34.51 21.49
CA ASP A 171 -4.21 35.51 20.91
C ASP A 171 -4.34 36.89 21.57
N ASP A 172 -5.46 37.12 22.26
CA ASP A 172 -5.81 38.38 22.90
C ASP A 172 -6.82 38.18 24.06
N GLU A 173 -7.14 39.27 24.77
CA GLU A 173 -8.13 39.24 25.85
C GLU A 173 -9.51 38.77 25.38
N LYS A 174 -9.92 39.17 24.17
CA LYS A 174 -11.24 38.84 23.64
C LYS A 174 -11.40 37.33 23.45
N SER A 175 -10.41 36.68 22.84
CA SER A 175 -10.37 35.24 22.64
C SER A 175 -10.27 34.50 23.98
N LEU A 176 -9.51 35.01 24.96
CA LEU A 176 -9.46 34.43 26.30
C LEU A 176 -10.83 34.46 27.00
N ARG A 177 -11.53 35.59 26.96
CA ARG A 177 -12.88 35.72 27.53
C ARG A 177 -13.89 34.77 26.89
N GLN A 178 -13.77 34.53 25.57
CA GLN A 178 -14.61 33.56 24.86
C GLN A 178 -14.25 32.11 25.19
N ALA A 179 -12.96 31.81 25.37
CA ALA A 179 -12.45 30.47 25.62
C ALA A 179 -12.72 29.97 27.05
N PHE A 180 -12.66 30.87 28.05
CA PHE A 180 -12.61 30.50 29.47
C PHE A 180 -13.72 29.54 29.92
N ASN A 181 -14.98 29.93 29.70
CA ASN A 181 -16.13 29.11 30.09
C ASN A 181 -16.20 27.80 29.29
N SER A 182 -15.79 27.83 28.01
CA SER A 182 -15.79 26.64 27.16
C SER A 182 -14.79 25.59 27.68
N VAL A 183 -13.54 25.98 27.93
CA VAL A 183 -12.49 25.10 28.46
C VAL A 183 -12.86 24.59 29.86
N LYS A 184 -13.38 25.47 30.72
CA LYS A 184 -13.82 25.11 32.07
C LYS A 184 -14.95 24.06 32.05
N ASN A 185 -15.98 24.28 31.23
CA ASN A 185 -17.09 23.35 31.08
C ASN A 185 -16.66 22.01 30.46
N LEU A 186 -15.79 22.05 29.45
CA LEU A 186 -15.26 20.85 28.82
C LEU A 186 -14.48 19.99 29.82
N SER A 187 -13.71 20.62 30.71
CA SER A 187 -12.97 19.92 31.76
C SER A 187 -13.91 19.32 32.82
N ALA A 188 -14.90 20.08 33.29
CA ALA A 188 -15.87 19.60 34.27
C ALA A 188 -16.63 18.35 33.77
N ASN A 189 -17.07 18.37 32.51
CA ASN A 189 -17.84 17.28 31.91
C ASN A 189 -17.01 16.02 31.65
N ASN A 190 -15.72 16.17 31.29
CA ASN A 190 -14.89 15.04 30.92
C ASN A 190 -14.08 14.45 32.08
N PHE A 191 -13.76 15.26 33.10
CA PHE A 191 -12.78 14.87 34.12
C PHE A 191 -13.19 15.18 35.56
N SER A 192 -14.44 15.62 35.79
CA SER A 192 -14.94 16.01 37.14
C SER A 192 -14.04 17.01 37.87
N ASN A 193 -13.29 17.83 37.11
CA ASN A 193 -12.37 18.86 37.58
C ASN A 193 -12.48 20.07 36.66
N ASP A 194 -12.76 21.25 37.21
CA ASP A 194 -12.99 22.50 36.48
C ASP A 194 -11.84 23.51 36.61
N GLY A 195 -10.72 23.10 37.20
CA GLY A 195 -9.54 23.95 37.34
C GLY A 195 -8.89 24.28 35.99
N VAL A 196 -8.60 25.57 35.78
CA VAL A 196 -7.90 26.07 34.58
C VAL A 196 -6.70 26.94 34.96
N PHE A 197 -5.71 27.00 34.09
CA PHE A 197 -4.49 27.79 34.24
C PHE A 197 -4.02 28.30 32.87
N LEU A 198 -3.14 29.31 32.86
CA LEU A 198 -2.53 29.86 31.65
C LEU A 198 -1.06 29.46 31.54
N GLU A 199 -0.62 29.21 30.32
CA GLU A 199 0.80 29.12 29.98
C GLU A 199 1.12 29.99 28.77
N LYS A 200 2.36 30.46 28.68
CA LYS A 200 2.85 31.15 27.49
C LYS A 200 2.69 30.25 26.27
N PHE A 201 2.15 30.78 25.19
CA PHE A 201 2.14 30.09 23.91
C PHE A 201 3.35 30.52 23.07
N ILE A 202 4.19 29.56 22.71
CA ILE A 202 5.36 29.79 21.86
C ILE A 202 4.93 29.63 20.40
N THR A 203 4.94 30.72 19.63
CA THR A 203 4.44 30.74 18.24
C THR A 203 5.32 29.93 17.30
N ARG A 204 6.65 30.11 17.39
CA ARG A 204 7.65 29.38 16.59
C ARG A 204 8.32 28.30 17.44
N ALA A 205 7.48 27.42 17.99
CA ALA A 205 7.90 26.31 18.82
C ALA A 205 8.53 25.19 17.98
N ARG A 206 9.72 24.76 18.41
CA ARG A 206 10.31 23.47 18.04
C ARG A 206 10.18 22.50 19.21
N HIS A 207 10.12 21.22 18.90
CA HIS A 207 10.10 20.15 19.89
C HIS A 207 11.49 19.52 19.91
N ILE A 208 12.28 19.83 20.94
CA ILE A 208 13.63 19.32 21.10
C ILE A 208 13.64 18.39 22.30
N GLU A 209 14.26 17.24 22.18
CA GLU A 209 14.28 16.26 23.26
C GLU A 209 15.68 15.68 23.45
N VAL A 210 16.03 15.35 24.70
CA VAL A 210 17.35 14.82 25.05
C VAL A 210 17.22 13.36 25.45
N GLN A 211 17.91 12.48 24.72
CA GLN A 211 18.05 11.08 25.09
C GLN A 211 18.95 10.95 26.32
N ALA A 212 18.47 10.22 27.32
CA ALA A 212 19.27 9.83 28.46
C ALA A 212 19.17 8.33 28.77
N ILE A 213 20.17 7.83 29.49
CA ILE A 213 20.15 6.50 30.09
C ILE A 213 20.72 6.56 31.51
N GLY A 214 20.01 5.96 32.46
CA GLY A 214 20.41 5.93 33.87
C GLY A 214 20.68 4.51 34.37
N ASP A 215 21.60 4.36 35.32
CA ASP A 215 21.99 3.07 35.88
C ASP A 215 21.13 2.60 37.06
N GLY A 216 20.16 3.42 37.51
CA GLY A 216 19.35 3.14 38.69
C GLY A 216 20.02 3.48 40.02
N LYS A 217 21.24 4.04 40.01
CA LYS A 217 22.09 4.32 41.18
C LYS A 217 22.60 5.76 41.23
N GLY A 218 22.07 6.62 40.35
CA GLY A 218 22.33 8.06 40.33
C GLY A 218 23.19 8.52 39.14
N HIS A 219 23.89 7.61 38.46
CA HIS A 219 24.62 7.94 37.23
C HIS A 219 23.64 7.99 36.06
N VAL A 220 23.60 9.14 35.38
CA VAL A 220 22.78 9.36 34.19
C VAL A 220 23.65 9.95 33.10
N LEU A 221 23.53 9.38 31.91
CA LEU A 221 24.23 9.79 30.71
C LEU A 221 23.22 10.42 29.75
N ALA A 222 23.37 11.71 29.43
CA ALA A 222 22.70 12.31 28.27
C ALA A 222 23.54 12.02 27.02
N LEU A 223 22.94 11.39 26.01
CA LEU A 223 23.62 11.13 24.75
C LEU A 223 23.60 12.35 23.84
N GLY A 224 22.41 12.90 23.58
CA GLY A 224 22.27 14.07 22.71
C GLY A 224 20.82 14.46 22.46
N ASP A 225 20.64 15.56 21.74
CA ASP A 225 19.35 16.11 21.34
C ASP A 225 18.85 15.56 20.00
N ARG A 226 17.53 15.46 19.89
CA ARG A 226 16.79 15.20 18.65
C ARG A 226 15.80 16.33 18.41
N ASP A 227 15.62 16.70 17.14
CA ASP A 227 14.51 17.54 16.71
C ASP A 227 13.35 16.66 16.26
N CYS A 228 12.20 16.82 16.93
CA CYS A 228 10.95 16.13 16.64
C CYS A 228 9.84 17.10 16.23
N SER A 229 10.18 18.26 15.67
CA SER A 229 9.24 19.34 15.35
C SER A 229 8.32 19.02 14.17
N SER A 230 8.70 18.09 13.29
CA SER A 230 7.87 17.63 12.18
C SER A 230 6.72 16.77 12.71
N GLN A 231 5.68 17.44 13.19
CA GLN A 231 4.51 16.84 13.81
C GLN A 231 3.24 17.25 13.08
N ARG A 232 2.32 16.30 12.96
CA ARG A 232 0.97 16.52 12.46
C ARG A 232 -0.02 16.17 13.55
N ARG A 233 -0.88 17.11 13.96
CA ARG A 233 -1.82 16.90 15.08
C ARG A 233 -1.13 16.27 16.31
N ASN A 234 0.07 16.76 16.63
CA ASN A 234 0.95 16.28 17.71
C ASN A 234 1.51 14.85 17.54
N GLN A 235 1.41 14.25 16.36
CA GLN A 235 2.06 12.98 16.03
C GLN A 235 3.35 13.25 15.25
N LYS A 236 4.50 12.78 15.76
CA LYS A 236 5.81 12.93 15.13
C LYS A 236 5.87 12.08 13.84
N VAL A 237 6.42 12.64 12.76
CA VAL A 237 6.50 12.00 11.43
C VAL A 237 7.94 11.87 10.94
N ILE A 238 8.75 12.91 11.17
CA ILE A 238 10.17 12.99 10.78
C ILE A 238 10.95 13.47 12.01
N GLU A 239 12.07 12.82 12.31
CA GLU A 239 12.95 13.21 13.40
C GLU A 239 14.40 13.27 12.91
N GLU A 240 15.20 14.18 13.45
CA GLU A 240 16.62 14.30 13.08
C GLU A 240 17.52 14.55 14.28
N ALA A 241 18.78 14.10 14.17
CA ALA A 241 19.79 14.23 15.21
C ALA A 241 21.18 14.51 14.61
N PRO A 242 21.97 15.44 15.18
CA PRO A 242 21.61 16.39 16.24
C PRO A 242 20.58 17.43 15.77
N ALA A 243 19.86 18.09 16.68
CA ALA A 243 18.89 19.10 16.30
C ALA A 243 19.58 20.28 15.56
N PRO A 244 19.08 20.69 14.38
CA PRO A 244 19.72 21.74 13.60
C PRO A 244 19.53 23.12 14.26
N ASN A 245 20.40 24.08 13.97
CA ASN A 245 20.22 25.49 14.40
C ASN A 245 20.01 25.70 15.92
N ILE A 246 20.60 24.85 16.77
CA ILE A 246 20.64 25.03 18.22
C ILE A 246 22.05 25.50 18.62
N PRO A 247 22.19 26.66 19.32
CA PRO A 247 23.46 27.11 19.88
C PRO A 247 24.09 26.07 20.82
N ALA A 248 25.41 25.95 20.81
CA ALA A 248 26.12 24.89 21.53
C ALA A 248 25.98 25.00 23.05
N ASP A 249 25.93 26.21 23.59
CA ASP A 249 25.68 26.52 24.99
C ASP A 249 24.27 26.10 25.42
N ILE A 250 23.25 26.42 24.62
CA ILE A 250 21.86 26.01 24.88
C ILE A 250 21.70 24.49 24.83
N ARG A 251 22.34 23.83 23.85
CA ARG A 251 22.39 22.36 23.78
C ARG A 251 23.02 21.75 25.04
N ALA A 252 24.17 22.27 25.47
CA ALA A 252 24.85 21.79 26.67
C ALA A 252 24.00 21.99 27.92
N GLU A 253 23.27 23.11 28.01
CA GLU A 253 22.35 23.39 29.11
C GLU A 253 21.17 22.41 29.14
N MET A 254 20.53 22.14 28.00
CA MET A 254 19.45 21.14 27.89
C MET A 254 19.91 19.75 28.36
N GLN A 255 21.11 19.34 27.95
CA GLN A 255 21.68 18.06 28.38
C GLN A 255 21.98 18.04 29.88
N ALA A 256 22.57 19.10 30.42
CA ALA A 256 22.86 19.20 31.85
C ALA A 256 21.56 19.20 32.69
N VAL A 257 20.52 19.87 32.22
CA VAL A 257 19.18 19.86 32.82
C VAL A 257 18.60 18.44 32.83
N ALA A 258 18.67 17.72 31.71
CA ALA A 258 18.16 16.36 31.60
C ALA A 258 18.87 15.41 32.57
N VAL A 259 20.21 15.50 32.66
CA VAL A 259 21.01 14.72 33.62
C VAL A 259 20.60 15.03 35.06
N ARG A 260 20.55 16.31 35.45
CA ARG A 260 20.15 16.71 36.83
C ARG A 260 18.78 16.15 37.19
N LEU A 261 17.79 16.34 36.32
CA LEU A 261 16.41 15.94 36.56
C LEU A 261 16.30 14.42 36.79
N LEU A 262 16.92 13.61 35.92
CA LEU A 262 16.85 12.16 36.02
C LEU A 262 17.73 11.59 37.15
N SER A 263 18.90 12.17 37.42
CA SER A 263 19.75 11.79 38.54
C SER A 263 19.06 12.02 39.89
N SER A 264 18.20 13.04 40.01
CA SER A 264 17.50 13.36 41.26
C SER A 264 16.60 12.22 41.79
N ILE A 265 16.19 11.29 40.92
CA ILE A 265 15.38 10.13 41.28
C ILE A 265 16.07 8.79 41.01
N ASN A 266 17.41 8.80 40.84
CA ASN A 266 18.22 7.65 40.47
C ASN A 266 17.64 6.88 39.26
N TYR A 267 17.23 7.61 38.21
CA TYR A 267 16.53 7.02 37.07
C TYR A 267 17.24 5.79 36.50
N ARG A 268 16.48 4.76 36.10
CA ARG A 268 17.00 3.51 35.52
C ARG A 268 16.55 3.35 34.07
N SER A 269 17.43 2.79 33.24
CA SER A 269 17.17 2.47 31.83
C SER A 269 17.07 3.72 30.95
N ALA A 270 16.55 3.58 29.73
CA ALA A 270 16.38 4.68 28.78
C ALA A 270 15.20 5.59 29.19
N GLY A 271 15.38 6.89 28.98
CA GLY A 271 14.33 7.91 29.13
C GLY A 271 14.66 9.15 28.32
N THR A 272 13.64 9.95 28.04
CA THR A 272 13.81 11.18 27.26
C THR A 272 13.20 12.36 28.00
N VAL A 273 13.94 13.45 28.08
CA VAL A 273 13.45 14.73 28.58
C VAL A 273 13.10 15.61 27.38
N GLU A 274 11.82 15.97 27.25
CA GLU A 274 11.31 16.76 26.13
C GLU A 274 11.22 18.25 26.51
N PHE A 275 11.50 19.11 25.54
CA PHE A 275 11.50 20.55 25.67
C PHE A 275 10.75 21.23 24.51
N VAL A 276 10.06 22.32 24.83
CA VAL A 276 9.63 23.31 23.85
C VAL A 276 10.77 24.32 23.69
N TYR A 277 11.31 24.42 22.47
CA TYR A 277 12.33 25.40 22.10
C TYR A 277 11.70 26.57 21.35
N ASP A 278 11.87 27.78 21.87
CA ASP A 278 11.49 29.03 21.21
C ASP A 278 12.59 29.43 20.23
N ALA A 279 12.35 29.19 18.95
CA ALA A 279 13.33 29.46 17.90
C ALA A 279 13.65 30.95 17.74
N ASP A 280 12.77 31.85 18.18
CA ASP A 280 12.96 33.30 18.04
C ASP A 280 13.81 33.86 19.18
N ASN A 281 13.61 33.37 20.40
CA ASN A 281 14.32 33.82 21.59
C ASN A 281 15.51 32.94 22.00
N GLN A 282 15.69 31.79 21.34
CA GLN A 282 16.71 30.78 21.65
C GLN A 282 16.63 30.27 23.10
N THR A 283 15.41 30.18 23.65
CA THR A 283 15.13 29.66 24.99
C THR A 283 14.42 28.32 24.90
N PHE A 284 14.59 27.48 25.92
CA PHE A 284 13.90 26.20 26.02
C PHE A 284 13.15 26.07 27.33
N TYR A 285 12.11 25.25 27.33
CA TYR A 285 11.25 25.02 28.47
C TYR A 285 10.87 23.55 28.55
N PHE A 286 10.90 22.97 29.75
CA PHE A 286 10.51 21.58 29.98
C PHE A 286 9.06 21.32 29.58
N LEU A 287 8.86 20.19 28.91
CA LEU A 287 7.56 19.71 28.48
C LEU A 287 7.15 18.49 29.31
N GLU A 288 7.90 17.39 29.19
CA GLU A 288 7.66 16.15 29.91
C GLU A 288 8.88 15.23 29.93
N VAL A 289 8.79 14.13 30.68
CA VAL A 289 9.74 13.02 30.61
C VAL A 289 9.00 11.78 30.13
N ASN A 290 9.46 11.21 29.01
CA ASN A 290 9.01 9.91 28.56
C ASN A 290 9.82 8.84 29.31
N THR A 291 9.15 8.03 30.12
CA THR A 291 9.78 7.06 31.03
C THR A 291 10.03 5.71 30.35
N ARG A 292 10.54 5.76 29.11
CA ARG A 292 10.73 4.61 28.22
C ARG A 292 11.65 4.96 27.06
N LEU A 293 11.98 3.94 26.26
CA LEU A 293 12.54 4.14 24.92
C LEU A 293 11.51 4.84 24.01
N GLN A 294 11.99 5.60 23.02
CA GLN A 294 11.15 6.27 22.03
C GLN A 294 11.33 5.66 20.63
N VAL A 295 10.40 5.96 19.73
CA VAL A 295 10.38 5.43 18.36
C VAL A 295 11.64 5.87 17.60
N GLU A 296 11.99 7.13 17.77
CA GLU A 296 13.10 7.90 17.22
C GLU A 296 14.47 7.63 17.86
N HIS A 297 14.60 6.65 18.76
CA HIS A 297 15.91 6.30 19.35
C HIS A 297 16.97 5.93 18.29
N GLY A 298 16.55 5.46 17.13
CA GLY A 298 17.45 5.02 16.06
C GLY A 298 18.36 6.13 15.53
N VAL A 299 17.88 7.38 15.39
CA VAL A 299 18.78 8.49 14.97
C VAL A 299 19.89 8.76 15.99
N THR A 300 19.62 8.52 17.27
CA THR A 300 20.63 8.63 18.33
C THR A 300 21.63 7.48 18.25
N GLU A 301 21.16 6.25 18.04
CA GLU A 301 22.03 5.08 17.88
C GLU A 301 23.02 5.25 16.71
N GLU A 302 22.55 5.77 15.57
CA GLU A 302 23.40 5.99 14.38
C GLU A 302 24.52 7.01 14.66
N ILE A 303 24.21 8.18 15.23
CA ILE A 303 25.24 9.23 15.40
C ILE A 303 26.19 8.95 16.58
N TYR A 304 25.78 8.18 17.58
CA TYR A 304 26.63 7.85 18.73
C TYR A 304 27.27 6.46 18.64
N ALA A 305 26.89 5.64 17.65
CA ALA A 305 27.32 4.25 17.48
C ALA A 305 27.11 3.40 18.75
N VAL A 306 25.90 3.49 19.31
CA VAL A 306 25.48 2.76 20.52
C VAL A 306 24.25 1.91 20.26
N ASP A 307 24.04 0.87 21.07
CA ASP A 307 22.80 0.10 21.12
C ASP A 307 22.08 0.39 22.43
N LEU A 308 21.01 1.17 22.35
CA LEU A 308 20.21 1.57 23.51
C LEU A 308 19.44 0.38 24.09
N VAL A 309 18.92 -0.52 23.25
CA VAL A 309 18.20 -1.72 23.71
C VAL A 309 19.14 -2.63 24.49
N ARG A 310 20.36 -2.84 23.98
CA ARG A 310 21.41 -3.57 24.70
C ARG A 310 21.68 -2.95 26.06
N TRP A 311 21.88 -1.63 26.15
CA TRP A 311 22.10 -0.99 27.45
C TRP A 311 20.91 -1.12 28.39
N MET A 312 19.67 -1.04 27.89
CA MET A 312 18.48 -1.29 28.72
C MET A 312 18.51 -2.70 29.32
N ILE A 313 18.92 -3.70 28.54
CA ILE A 313 19.06 -5.10 28.98
C ILE A 313 20.19 -5.23 30.02
N GLU A 314 21.38 -4.68 29.76
CA GLU A 314 22.54 -4.77 30.64
C GLU A 314 22.32 -4.05 31.98
N VAL A 315 21.71 -2.85 31.94
CA VAL A 315 21.29 -2.10 33.15
C VAL A 315 20.24 -2.91 33.93
N GLY A 316 19.24 -3.47 33.25
CA GLY A 316 18.24 -4.33 33.88
C GLY A 316 18.85 -5.57 34.55
N ALA A 317 19.90 -6.14 33.97
CA ALA A 317 20.66 -7.25 34.53
C ALA A 317 21.61 -6.86 35.69
N GLY A 318 21.69 -5.57 36.03
CA GLY A 318 22.58 -5.05 37.08
C GLY A 318 24.06 -5.06 36.70
N VAL A 319 24.38 -5.14 35.40
CA VAL A 319 25.75 -5.13 34.89
C VAL A 319 26.24 -3.68 34.79
N PRO A 320 27.43 -3.33 35.33
CA PRO A 320 28.03 -2.02 35.09
C PRO A 320 28.43 -1.92 33.61
N CYS A 321 27.63 -1.24 32.80
CA CYS A 321 27.81 -1.17 31.34
C CYS A 321 27.90 0.26 30.79
N LEU A 322 27.38 1.26 31.53
CA LEU A 322 27.37 2.64 31.06
C LEU A 322 28.77 3.27 31.19
N PRO A 323 29.25 3.99 30.16
CA PRO A 323 30.50 4.73 30.24
C PRO A 323 30.40 5.91 31.22
N GLU A 324 31.57 6.44 31.64
CA GLU A 324 31.63 7.64 32.50
C GLU A 324 31.09 8.89 31.79
N SER A 325 31.27 8.98 30.48
CA SER A 325 30.80 10.08 29.63
C SER A 325 30.22 9.56 28.31
N ALA A 326 29.39 10.38 27.67
CA ALA A 326 28.76 10.01 26.41
C ALA A 326 29.83 9.87 25.30
N PRO A 327 29.66 8.91 24.37
CA PRO A 327 30.48 8.86 23.17
C PRO A 327 30.37 10.18 22.38
N GLU A 328 31.37 10.48 21.55
CA GLU A 328 31.30 11.62 20.63
C GLU A 328 30.28 11.35 19.52
N SER A 329 29.45 12.33 19.21
CA SER A 329 28.55 12.27 18.05
C SER A 329 29.34 12.37 16.75
N LYS A 330 28.91 11.61 15.74
CA LYS A 330 29.47 11.61 14.39
C LYS A 330 28.38 11.76 13.36
N GLY A 331 28.49 12.79 12.54
CA GLY A 331 27.59 13.02 11.43
C GLY A 331 26.20 13.48 11.84
N HIS A 332 25.22 13.12 11.03
CA HIS A 332 23.81 13.49 11.19
C HIS A 332 22.93 12.35 10.71
N ALA A 333 21.84 12.09 11.42
CA ALA A 333 20.87 11.07 11.07
C ALA A 333 19.45 11.64 10.98
N ILE A 334 18.68 11.17 10.01
CA ILE A 334 17.30 11.57 9.78
C ILE A 334 16.45 10.30 9.71
N GLN A 335 15.33 10.29 10.44
CA GLN A 335 14.35 9.21 10.44
C GLN A 335 13.03 9.69 9.84
N VAL A 336 12.42 8.82 9.04
CA VAL A 336 11.02 8.92 8.61
C VAL A 336 10.25 7.73 9.18
N ARG A 337 9.03 8.01 9.67
CA ARG A 337 8.04 6.97 10.00
C ARG A 337 7.16 6.69 8.79
N LEU A 338 7.25 5.47 8.27
CA LEU A 338 6.37 4.98 7.23
C LEU A 338 5.08 4.45 7.87
N TYR A 339 3.95 5.03 7.52
CA TYR A 339 2.62 4.70 8.01
C TYR A 339 1.72 4.18 6.89
N ALA A 340 0.86 3.20 7.20
CA ALA A 340 -0.28 2.82 6.39
C ALA A 340 -1.44 3.81 6.62
N GLU A 341 -1.32 4.99 6.03
CA GLU A 341 -2.29 6.07 6.10
C GLU A 341 -2.45 6.70 4.73
N ASP A 342 -3.64 7.22 4.43
CA ASP A 342 -3.94 8.02 3.23
C ASP A 342 -3.85 9.52 3.57
N PRO A 343 -2.75 10.23 3.22
CA PRO A 343 -2.58 11.65 3.58
C PRO A 343 -3.65 12.56 2.96
N GLN A 344 -4.21 12.17 1.81
CA GLN A 344 -5.26 12.95 1.12
C GLN A 344 -6.60 12.85 1.87
N LYS A 345 -6.88 11.71 2.50
CA LYS A 345 -8.07 11.50 3.34
C LYS A 345 -7.81 11.80 4.81
N GLN A 346 -7.08 12.88 5.10
CA GLN A 346 -6.72 13.31 6.46
C GLN A 346 -5.98 12.24 7.27
N PHE A 347 -5.12 11.46 6.61
CA PHE A 347 -4.34 10.36 7.21
C PHE A 347 -5.25 9.30 7.81
N GLN A 348 -6.32 8.96 7.09
CA GLN A 348 -7.15 7.83 7.45
C GLN A 348 -6.29 6.56 7.42
N PRO A 349 -6.31 5.71 8.46
CA PRO A 349 -5.60 4.43 8.44
C PRO A 349 -6.02 3.57 7.25
N SER A 350 -5.03 2.98 6.59
CA SER A 350 -5.19 2.08 5.47
C SER A 350 -4.88 0.65 5.91
N SER A 351 -5.72 -0.30 5.54
CA SER A 351 -5.64 -1.70 5.99
C SER A 351 -5.90 -2.64 4.83
N GLY A 352 -5.29 -3.82 4.87
CA GLY A 352 -5.42 -4.85 3.84
C GLY A 352 -4.11 -5.54 3.49
N LEU A 353 -4.21 -6.44 2.51
CA LEU A 353 -3.11 -7.26 2.02
C LEU A 353 -2.05 -6.44 1.30
N LEU A 354 -0.79 -6.59 1.73
CA LEU A 354 0.37 -6.11 1.01
C LEU A 354 0.75 -7.11 -0.09
N THR A 355 0.62 -6.74 -1.36
CA THR A 355 1.01 -7.61 -2.48
C THR A 355 2.45 -7.39 -2.91
N GLU A 356 3.04 -6.24 -2.57
CA GLU A 356 4.44 -5.94 -2.84
C GLU A 356 5.04 -5.13 -1.70
N VAL A 357 6.27 -5.50 -1.30
CA VAL A 357 7.10 -4.79 -0.33
C VAL A 357 8.55 -4.89 -0.81
N ILE A 358 9.07 -3.82 -1.39
CA ILE A 358 10.45 -3.67 -1.83
C ILE A 358 11.10 -2.60 -0.95
N TRP A 359 12.18 -2.99 -0.29
CA TRP A 359 12.97 -2.10 0.57
C TRP A 359 14.17 -1.53 -0.19
N PRO A 360 14.60 -0.29 0.12
CA PRO A 360 15.81 0.30 -0.45
C PRO A 360 17.04 -0.57 -0.17
N GLN A 361 17.96 -0.66 -1.14
CA GLN A 361 19.14 -1.55 -1.06
C GLN A 361 20.43 -0.81 -0.63
N GLN A 362 20.31 0.46 -0.29
CA GLN A 362 21.42 1.33 0.07
C GLN A 362 22.02 0.94 1.43
N LYS A 363 23.37 0.88 1.51
CA LYS A 363 24.08 0.41 2.71
C LYS A 363 23.97 1.32 3.93
N ASN A 364 23.79 2.62 3.73
CA ASN A 364 23.74 3.62 4.81
C ASN A 364 22.30 3.93 5.26
N ILE A 365 21.35 3.06 4.88
CA ILE A 365 19.96 3.15 5.30
C ILE A 365 19.68 2.03 6.28
N ARG A 366 19.35 2.40 7.50
CA ARG A 366 18.82 1.48 8.50
C ARG A 366 17.31 1.39 8.37
N LEU A 367 16.81 0.17 8.37
CA LEU A 367 15.39 -0.16 8.31
C LEU A 367 15.00 -0.93 9.57
N ASP A 368 14.03 -0.39 10.31
CA ASP A 368 13.37 -1.09 11.42
C ASP A 368 11.90 -1.29 11.02
N TYR A 369 11.50 -2.50 10.63
CA TYR A 369 10.18 -2.80 10.05
C TYR A 369 9.63 -4.15 10.52
N TRP A 370 8.36 -4.41 10.23
CA TRP A 370 7.70 -5.67 10.57
C TRP A 370 6.91 -6.33 9.43
N ILE A 371 6.86 -5.69 8.26
CA ILE A 371 6.07 -6.12 7.12
C ILE A 371 6.89 -6.85 6.05
N LYS A 372 6.20 -7.63 5.22
CA LYS A 372 6.65 -8.28 3.98
C LYS A 372 5.43 -8.50 3.08
N ALA A 373 5.66 -8.79 1.80
CA ALA A 373 4.56 -9.20 0.90
C ALA A 373 3.82 -10.43 1.48
N GLY A 374 2.50 -10.44 1.34
CA GLY A 374 1.60 -11.45 1.88
C GLY A 374 1.04 -11.15 3.28
N ILE A 375 1.49 -10.09 3.95
CA ILE A 375 0.93 -9.67 5.25
C ILE A 375 -0.35 -8.84 5.03
N ASP A 376 -1.36 -9.09 5.87
CA ASP A 376 -2.54 -8.21 6.01
C ASP A 376 -2.31 -7.18 7.12
N VAL A 377 -2.31 -5.90 6.77
CA VAL A 377 -2.19 -4.80 7.74
C VAL A 377 -3.55 -4.59 8.41
N SER A 378 -3.67 -5.01 9.67
CA SER A 378 -4.93 -4.89 10.41
C SER A 378 -5.25 -3.44 10.83
N PRO A 379 -6.55 -3.10 11.01
CA PRO A 379 -6.97 -1.79 11.52
C PRO A 379 -6.97 -1.70 13.07
N PHE A 380 -6.46 -2.71 13.78
CA PHE A 380 -6.62 -2.81 15.25
C PHE A 380 -5.57 -2.05 16.06
N TYR A 381 -4.43 -1.74 15.45
CA TYR A 381 -3.26 -1.18 16.12
C TYR A 381 -2.74 0.06 15.39
N ASP A 382 -1.63 0.60 15.88
CA ASP A 382 -0.90 1.68 15.22
C ASP A 382 -0.52 1.30 13.77
N PRO A 383 -0.71 2.22 12.79
CA PRO A 383 -0.48 1.95 11.38
C PRO A 383 1.00 2.06 10.95
N MET A 384 1.98 2.20 11.86
CA MET A 384 3.38 2.33 11.47
C MET A 384 3.88 1.01 10.88
N LEU A 385 4.38 1.06 9.66
CA LEU A 385 4.92 -0.07 8.91
C LEU A 385 6.43 -0.23 9.15
N ALA A 386 7.14 0.89 9.17
CA ALA A 386 8.59 0.92 9.30
C ALA A 386 9.12 2.27 9.77
N LYS A 387 10.38 2.26 10.21
CA LYS A 387 11.24 3.44 10.35
C LYS A 387 12.37 3.31 9.34
N ILE A 388 12.60 4.37 8.58
CA ILE A 388 13.66 4.47 7.57
C ILE A 388 14.61 5.55 8.05
N ILE A 389 15.86 5.18 8.29
CA ILE A 389 16.85 6.02 8.96
C ILE A 389 18.06 6.14 8.05
N SER A 390 18.44 7.37 7.70
CA SER A 390 19.71 7.64 7.02
C SER A 390 20.74 8.17 8.00
N HIS A 391 22.02 7.90 7.74
CA HIS A 391 23.15 8.44 8.47
C HIS A 391 24.28 8.83 7.52
N ALA A 392 24.79 10.05 7.66
CA ALA A 392 25.90 10.56 6.86
C ALA A 392 26.74 11.58 7.63
N ASP A 393 27.83 12.05 7.03
CA ASP A 393 28.76 13.01 7.66
C ASP A 393 28.12 14.37 7.97
N ASN A 394 27.04 14.72 7.28
CA ASN A 394 26.29 15.95 7.50
C ASN A 394 24.81 15.81 7.11
N ARG A 395 24.00 16.78 7.53
CA ARG A 395 22.54 16.81 7.34
C ARG A 395 22.12 16.73 5.87
N GLU A 396 22.81 17.45 4.98
CA GLU A 396 22.49 17.48 3.55
C GLU A 396 22.68 16.09 2.91
N GLN A 397 23.78 15.41 3.22
CA GLN A 397 24.03 14.06 2.73
C GLN A 397 23.02 13.04 3.29
N ALA A 398 22.69 13.12 4.58
CA ALA A 398 21.71 12.23 5.19
C ALA A 398 20.32 12.44 4.58
N HIS A 399 19.96 13.70 4.29
CA HIS A 399 18.73 14.07 3.59
C HIS A 399 18.66 13.49 2.17
N GLN A 400 19.71 13.67 1.36
CA GLN A 400 19.74 13.14 -0.01
C GLN A 400 19.69 11.61 -0.05
N GLN A 401 20.38 10.94 0.87
CA GLN A 401 20.30 9.48 1.00
C GLN A 401 18.89 9.03 1.37
N LEU A 402 18.23 9.72 2.30
CA LEU A 402 16.87 9.38 2.71
C LEU A 402 15.86 9.58 1.57
N LEU A 403 15.96 10.66 0.81
CA LEU A 403 15.12 10.88 -0.37
C LEU A 403 15.30 9.76 -1.39
N SER A 404 16.55 9.43 -1.72
CA SER A 404 16.84 8.34 -2.66
C SER A 404 16.34 6.98 -2.15
N ALA A 405 16.37 6.74 -0.83
CA ALA A 405 15.83 5.53 -0.23
C ALA A 405 14.30 5.45 -0.29
N LEU A 406 13.61 6.59 -0.19
CA LEU A 406 12.16 6.67 -0.36
C LEU A 406 11.74 6.48 -1.83
N ASP A 407 12.59 6.87 -2.79
CA ASP A 407 12.35 6.64 -4.22
C ASP A 407 12.50 5.14 -4.62
N GLU A 408 13.33 4.37 -3.91
CA GLU A 408 13.48 2.91 -4.08
C GLU A 408 12.43 2.09 -3.33
N LEU A 409 11.66 2.71 -2.42
CA LEU A 409 10.69 2.03 -1.56
C LEU A 409 9.40 1.77 -2.34
N GLU A 410 8.98 0.50 -2.40
CA GLU A 410 7.66 0.14 -2.94
C GLU A 410 6.88 -0.65 -1.90
N VAL A 411 5.74 -0.12 -1.46
CA VAL A 411 4.79 -0.82 -0.59
C VAL A 411 3.41 -0.69 -1.22
N TYR A 412 2.87 -1.80 -1.72
CA TYR A 412 1.61 -1.80 -2.45
C TYR A 412 0.57 -2.72 -1.82
N GLY A 413 -0.69 -2.27 -1.87
CA GLY A 413 -1.86 -2.96 -1.32
C GLY A 413 -2.62 -2.13 -0.29
N VAL A 414 -1.93 -1.19 0.33
CA VAL A 414 -2.48 -0.14 1.21
C VAL A 414 -1.89 1.21 0.81
N GLU A 415 -2.58 2.29 1.16
CA GLU A 415 -2.01 3.63 1.02
C GLU A 415 -0.95 3.86 2.11
N THR A 416 0.12 4.56 1.74
CA THR A 416 1.19 4.94 2.67
C THR A 416 1.46 6.43 2.64
N ASN A 417 2.09 6.93 3.70
CA ASN A 417 2.53 8.33 3.75
C ASN A 417 3.87 8.59 3.04
N ALA A 418 4.45 7.63 2.30
CA ALA A 418 5.78 7.74 1.68
C ALA A 418 5.90 8.97 0.76
N ALA A 419 4.97 9.15 -0.17
CA ALA A 419 4.97 10.31 -1.07
C ALA A 419 4.77 11.63 -0.32
N TYR A 420 4.01 11.63 0.77
CA TYR A 420 3.81 12.81 1.61
C TYR A 420 5.11 13.22 2.30
N VAL A 421 5.81 12.29 2.94
CA VAL A 421 7.09 12.59 3.62
C VAL A 421 8.18 12.97 2.64
N SER A 422 8.22 12.38 1.43
CA SER A 422 9.13 12.82 0.36
C SER A 422 8.89 14.28 -0.04
N GLN A 423 7.64 14.73 -0.13
CA GLN A 423 7.32 16.14 -0.42
C GLN A 423 7.71 17.06 0.76
N VAL A 424 7.48 16.64 2.01
CA VAL A 424 7.91 17.41 3.19
C VAL A 424 9.43 17.57 3.23
N LEU A 425 10.18 16.52 2.93
CA LEU A 425 11.65 16.56 2.89
C LEU A 425 12.18 17.50 1.79
N GLN A 426 11.41 17.74 0.72
CA GLN A 426 11.77 18.65 -0.36
C GLN A 426 11.31 20.10 -0.13
N ASP A 427 10.55 20.35 0.94
CA ASP A 427 10.02 21.67 1.28
C ASP A 427 11.11 22.60 1.83
N ASP A 428 11.07 23.87 1.44
CA ASP A 428 12.05 24.89 1.87
C ASP A 428 12.15 25.01 3.39
N ALA A 429 11.05 24.81 4.13
CA ALA A 429 11.07 24.87 5.59
C ALA A 429 11.83 23.68 6.21
N PHE A 430 11.80 22.50 5.58
CA PHE A 430 12.62 21.37 6.02
C PHE A 430 14.09 21.63 5.69
N LEU A 431 14.40 22.03 4.45
CA LEU A 431 15.77 22.30 4.00
C LEU A 431 16.47 23.37 4.85
N SER A 432 15.74 24.42 5.23
CA SER A 432 16.25 25.50 6.08
C SER A 432 16.16 25.23 7.60
N ALA A 433 15.67 24.06 8.01
CA ALA A 433 15.42 23.70 9.41
C ALA A 433 14.54 24.73 10.15
N ALA A 434 13.48 25.16 9.48
CA ALA A 434 12.49 26.13 9.95
C ALA A 434 11.14 25.52 10.32
N ILE A 435 11.00 24.18 10.24
CA ILE A 435 9.78 23.48 10.68
C ILE A 435 9.51 23.73 12.16
N THR A 436 8.25 24.05 12.46
CA THR A 436 7.71 24.20 13.81
C THR A 436 6.70 23.09 14.08
N THR A 437 6.33 22.86 15.33
CA THR A 437 5.39 21.78 15.75
C THR A 437 3.99 21.88 15.14
N ARG A 438 3.67 22.96 14.42
CA ARG A 438 2.38 23.18 13.74
C ARG A 438 2.50 23.29 12.22
N TYR A 439 3.72 23.24 11.67
CA TYR A 439 3.94 23.49 10.24
C TYR A 439 3.16 22.51 9.35
N LEU A 440 3.22 21.22 9.69
CA LEU A 440 2.58 20.15 8.91
C LEU A 440 1.05 20.18 8.98
N ASP A 441 0.44 20.88 9.95
CA ASP A 441 -1.02 21.05 10.01
C ASP A 441 -1.54 21.88 8.82
N SER A 442 -0.67 22.68 8.19
CA SER A 442 -0.99 23.56 7.05
C SER A 442 -0.24 23.19 5.76
N PHE A 443 0.57 22.13 5.77
CA PHE A 443 1.33 21.69 4.61
C PHE A 443 0.39 21.18 3.50
N GLN A 444 0.61 21.63 2.27
CA GLN A 444 -0.21 21.23 1.12
C GLN A 444 0.42 20.03 0.42
N TYR A 445 -0.17 18.86 0.63
CA TYR A 445 0.19 17.64 -0.07
C TYR A 445 -0.46 17.57 -1.45
N LEU A 446 0.32 17.22 -2.47
CA LEU A 446 -0.15 17.09 -3.86
C LEU A 446 0.02 15.63 -4.35
N PRO A 447 -1.00 14.77 -4.21
CA PRO A 447 -0.92 13.39 -4.66
C PRO A 447 -1.13 13.21 -6.16
N THR A 448 -0.37 12.31 -6.77
CA THR A 448 -0.49 11.89 -8.17
C THR A 448 -1.46 10.71 -8.31
N THR A 449 -2.69 10.88 -7.82
CA THR A 449 -3.66 9.78 -7.69
C THR A 449 -5.05 10.14 -8.20
N LEU A 450 -5.89 9.10 -8.35
CA LEU A 450 -7.34 9.23 -8.46
C LEU A 450 -8.04 8.37 -7.41
N ASN A 451 -9.23 8.80 -7.00
CA ASN A 451 -10.09 8.13 -6.02
C ASN A 451 -11.25 7.43 -6.73
N VAL A 452 -11.57 6.21 -6.31
CA VAL A 452 -12.73 5.46 -6.77
C VAL A 452 -13.94 5.79 -5.89
N LEU A 453 -14.84 6.65 -6.38
CA LEU A 453 -16.09 7.00 -5.67
C LEU A 453 -17.14 5.89 -5.83
N SER A 454 -17.19 5.27 -7.00
CA SER A 454 -17.99 4.07 -7.29
C SER A 454 -17.22 3.16 -8.25
N ALA A 455 -17.26 1.85 -8.05
CA ALA A 455 -16.46 0.89 -8.82
C ALA A 455 -17.08 0.43 -10.16
N GLY A 456 -18.38 0.63 -10.35
CA GLY A 456 -19.13 0.01 -11.46
C GLY A 456 -19.42 -1.47 -11.22
N THR A 457 -19.82 -2.21 -12.27
CA THR A 457 -20.14 -3.65 -12.15
C THR A 457 -18.89 -4.51 -12.01
N MET A 458 -17.93 -4.32 -12.91
CA MET A 458 -16.65 -5.01 -12.90
C MET A 458 -15.64 -4.13 -13.65
N THR A 459 -14.76 -3.49 -12.89
CA THR A 459 -13.71 -2.63 -13.42
C THR A 459 -12.35 -3.14 -12.93
N THR A 460 -11.44 -3.42 -13.85
CA THR A 460 -10.11 -4.01 -13.56
C THR A 460 -9.00 -3.25 -14.25
N ILE A 461 -7.81 -3.23 -13.64
CA ILE A 461 -6.61 -2.74 -14.31
C ILE A 461 -6.15 -3.79 -15.33
N GLN A 462 -5.90 -3.37 -16.57
CA GLN A 462 -5.38 -4.22 -17.63
C GLN A 462 -4.27 -3.47 -18.38
N ASP A 463 -3.29 -4.22 -18.89
CA ASP A 463 -2.26 -3.76 -19.81
C ASP A 463 -2.18 -4.68 -21.04
N TYR A 464 -1.43 -4.27 -22.07
CA TYR A 464 -1.24 -5.04 -23.29
C TYR A 464 0.28 -5.27 -23.51
N PRO A 465 0.72 -6.46 -23.95
CA PRO A 465 -0.06 -7.64 -24.37
C PRO A 465 -0.62 -8.48 -23.21
N GLY A 466 -0.50 -8.01 -21.97
CA GLY A 466 -0.83 -8.77 -20.78
C GLY A 466 0.33 -9.70 -20.37
N ARG A 467 -0.02 -10.74 -19.62
CA ARG A 467 0.89 -11.69 -18.98
C ARG A 467 1.29 -12.83 -19.90
N VAL A 468 2.14 -12.54 -20.86
CA VAL A 468 2.62 -13.53 -21.84
C VAL A 468 3.80 -14.34 -21.30
N GLY A 469 4.03 -15.54 -21.85
CA GLY A 469 5.19 -16.40 -21.52
C GLY A 469 4.96 -17.50 -20.49
N TYR A 470 3.72 -17.66 -19.98
CA TYR A 470 3.39 -18.61 -18.91
C TYR A 470 2.18 -19.50 -19.23
N TRP A 471 1.81 -19.58 -20.51
CA TRP A 471 0.61 -20.31 -20.95
C TRP A 471 0.75 -21.83 -20.77
N ASP A 472 1.96 -22.35 -20.92
CA ASP A 472 2.35 -23.74 -20.70
C ASP A 472 2.14 -24.23 -19.26
N ILE A 473 2.16 -23.32 -18.28
CA ILE A 473 1.90 -23.61 -16.87
C ILE A 473 0.51 -23.18 -16.40
N GLY A 474 -0.39 -22.78 -17.32
CA GLY A 474 -1.77 -22.43 -16.98
C GLY A 474 -1.99 -21.03 -16.43
N VAL A 475 -1.03 -20.11 -16.62
CA VAL A 475 -1.20 -18.70 -16.29
C VAL A 475 -1.70 -17.96 -17.53
N PRO A 476 -2.94 -17.40 -17.50
CA PRO A 476 -3.49 -16.71 -18.65
C PRO A 476 -2.85 -15.35 -18.89
N PRO A 477 -2.89 -14.84 -20.15
CA PRO A 477 -2.41 -13.51 -20.46
C PRO A 477 -3.23 -12.41 -19.80
N SER A 478 -4.52 -12.63 -19.56
CA SER A 478 -5.44 -11.57 -19.17
C SER A 478 -5.36 -10.40 -20.17
N GLY A 479 -5.10 -9.18 -19.72
CA GLY A 479 -5.12 -8.01 -20.60
C GLY A 479 -6.54 -7.60 -21.00
N PRO A 480 -6.65 -6.56 -21.85
CA PRO A 480 -7.92 -6.08 -22.35
C PRO A 480 -8.58 -7.12 -23.27
N PHE A 481 -9.83 -7.47 -23.01
CA PHE A 481 -10.57 -8.44 -23.82
C PHE A 481 -10.88 -7.87 -25.22
N ASP A 482 -11.13 -6.57 -25.32
CA ASP A 482 -11.05 -5.78 -26.55
C ASP A 482 -9.76 -4.96 -26.54
N SER A 483 -8.69 -5.59 -27.05
CA SER A 483 -7.36 -4.98 -27.16
C SER A 483 -7.30 -3.85 -28.18
N MET A 484 -8.16 -3.84 -29.20
CA MET A 484 -8.17 -2.80 -30.23
C MET A 484 -8.59 -1.45 -29.65
N SER A 485 -9.72 -1.41 -28.94
CA SER A 485 -10.22 -0.18 -28.30
C SER A 485 -9.26 0.33 -27.22
N PHE A 486 -8.68 -0.58 -26.44
CA PHE A 486 -7.70 -0.26 -25.41
C PHE A 486 -6.45 0.41 -26.01
N ARG A 487 -5.83 -0.23 -27.01
CA ARG A 487 -4.59 0.24 -27.65
C ARG A 487 -4.79 1.55 -28.42
N LEU A 488 -5.92 1.72 -29.12
CA LEU A 488 -6.26 2.98 -29.79
C LEU A 488 -6.39 4.14 -28.79
N GLY A 489 -7.00 3.89 -27.62
CA GLY A 489 -7.14 4.89 -26.56
C GLY A 489 -5.79 5.32 -25.98
N ASN A 490 -4.92 4.35 -25.66
CA ASN A 490 -3.56 4.65 -25.19
C ASN A 490 -2.77 5.42 -26.25
N ARG A 491 -2.83 4.97 -27.50
CA ARG A 491 -2.11 5.65 -28.59
C ARG A 491 -2.59 7.08 -28.80
N LEU A 492 -3.89 7.35 -28.68
CA LEU A 492 -4.46 8.70 -28.79
C LEU A 492 -3.95 9.64 -27.70
N LEU A 493 -3.63 9.11 -26.51
CA LEU A 493 -2.98 9.86 -25.42
C LEU A 493 -1.46 9.99 -25.57
N GLY A 494 -0.86 9.36 -26.60
CA GLY A 494 0.59 9.28 -26.74
C GLY A 494 1.25 8.34 -25.72
N ASN A 495 0.47 7.48 -25.05
CA ASN A 495 1.00 6.52 -24.10
C ASN A 495 1.85 5.46 -24.80
N ASP A 496 2.83 4.92 -24.05
CA ASP A 496 3.44 3.65 -24.40
C ASP A 496 2.37 2.54 -24.44
N GLU A 497 2.61 1.53 -25.26
CA GLU A 497 1.69 0.43 -25.45
C GLU A 497 1.48 -0.41 -24.17
N SER A 498 2.49 -0.45 -23.29
CA SER A 498 2.44 -1.15 -22.01
C SER A 498 1.71 -0.36 -20.91
N CYS A 499 1.29 0.88 -21.16
CA CYS A 499 0.56 1.67 -20.17
C CYS A 499 -0.75 0.99 -19.77
N ALA A 500 -0.91 0.75 -18.47
CA ALA A 500 -2.13 0.15 -17.93
C ALA A 500 -3.29 1.15 -17.91
N GLY A 501 -4.50 0.65 -18.13
CA GLY A 501 -5.76 1.39 -18.06
C GLY A 501 -6.86 0.57 -17.39
N LEU A 502 -8.07 1.11 -17.33
CA LEU A 502 -9.22 0.39 -16.77
C LEU A 502 -10.03 -0.27 -17.88
N GLU A 503 -10.24 -1.58 -17.77
CA GLU A 503 -11.31 -2.29 -18.47
C GLU A 503 -12.60 -2.19 -17.65
N ILE A 504 -13.69 -1.76 -18.29
CA ILE A 504 -15.00 -1.56 -17.69
C ILE A 504 -15.98 -2.52 -18.36
N THR A 505 -16.65 -3.36 -17.58
CA THR A 505 -17.66 -4.30 -18.08
C THR A 505 -19.07 -3.87 -17.66
N LEU A 506 -19.95 -3.67 -18.64
CA LEU A 506 -21.37 -3.28 -18.52
C LEU A 506 -21.66 -1.90 -17.90
N SER A 507 -21.13 -1.58 -16.72
CA SER A 507 -21.29 -0.26 -16.10
C SER A 507 -20.01 0.21 -15.43
N GLY A 508 -19.69 1.49 -15.63
CA GLY A 508 -18.42 2.06 -15.26
C GLY A 508 -18.35 2.70 -13.88
N PRO A 509 -17.13 3.11 -13.48
CA PRO A 509 -16.88 3.75 -12.21
C PRO A 509 -17.27 5.24 -12.21
N GLU A 510 -17.31 5.80 -11.01
CA GLU A 510 -17.25 7.25 -10.77
C GLU A 510 -15.93 7.54 -10.06
N LEU A 511 -15.13 8.43 -10.64
CA LEU A 511 -13.76 8.70 -10.21
C LEU A 511 -13.59 10.19 -9.90
N SER A 512 -12.71 10.52 -8.96
CA SER A 512 -12.25 11.89 -8.70
C SER A 512 -10.74 11.96 -8.80
N PHE A 513 -10.21 12.96 -9.50
CA PHE A 513 -8.78 13.08 -9.77
C PHE A 513 -8.13 14.08 -8.83
N ASN A 514 -7.00 13.73 -8.23
CA ASN A 514 -6.25 14.65 -7.36
C ASN A 514 -5.13 15.39 -8.10
N VAL A 515 -4.89 15.03 -9.36
CA VAL A 515 -3.84 15.60 -10.20
C VAL A 515 -4.40 16.00 -11.57
N ALA A 516 -3.77 16.99 -12.20
CA ALA A 516 -4.06 17.35 -13.59
C ALA A 516 -3.56 16.23 -14.51
N THR A 517 -4.39 15.79 -15.46
CA THR A 517 -4.02 14.76 -16.44
C THR A 517 -4.91 14.82 -17.67
N GLN A 518 -4.76 13.87 -18.59
CA GLN A 518 -5.63 13.66 -19.73
C GLN A 518 -6.17 12.23 -19.72
N VAL A 519 -7.40 12.08 -20.17
CA VAL A 519 -8.05 10.76 -20.25
C VAL A 519 -8.77 10.59 -21.59
N VAL A 520 -8.96 9.34 -22.00
CA VAL A 520 -9.79 8.95 -23.14
C VAL A 520 -10.67 7.77 -22.73
N VAL A 521 -11.94 7.82 -23.10
CA VAL A 521 -12.87 6.68 -22.98
C VAL A 521 -13.09 6.05 -24.35
N THR A 522 -12.88 4.75 -24.49
CA THR A 522 -13.04 4.00 -25.76
C THR A 522 -13.91 2.74 -25.59
N GLY A 523 -14.18 2.02 -26.68
CA GLY A 523 -14.98 0.79 -26.67
C GLY A 523 -16.49 1.04 -26.81
N ALA A 524 -17.28 0.25 -26.10
CA ALA A 524 -18.74 0.29 -26.14
C ALA A 524 -19.29 1.66 -25.69
N GLU A 525 -20.40 2.08 -26.31
CA GLU A 525 -21.02 3.36 -26.01
C GLU A 525 -21.55 3.38 -24.58
N LEU A 526 -21.14 4.36 -23.78
CA LEU A 526 -21.68 4.61 -22.44
C LEU A 526 -21.83 6.12 -22.22
N ALA A 527 -22.65 6.50 -21.25
CA ALA A 527 -22.75 7.91 -20.85
C ALA A 527 -21.48 8.34 -20.11
N ILE A 528 -20.82 9.39 -20.58
CA ILE A 528 -19.63 9.96 -19.95
C ILE A 528 -19.99 11.34 -19.40
N LEU A 529 -19.84 11.53 -18.09
CA LEU A 529 -20.06 12.82 -17.45
C LEU A 529 -18.75 13.30 -16.82
N HIS A 530 -18.23 14.43 -17.30
CA HIS A 530 -17.11 15.16 -16.70
C HIS A 530 -17.68 16.35 -15.93
N ASN A 531 -17.53 16.36 -14.60
CA ASN A 531 -18.14 17.36 -13.71
C ASN A 531 -19.65 17.53 -13.93
N GLY A 532 -20.35 16.41 -14.18
CA GLY A 532 -21.79 16.38 -14.47
C GLY A 532 -22.19 16.83 -15.87
N GLN A 533 -21.24 17.25 -16.72
CA GLN A 533 -21.48 17.63 -18.11
C GLN A 533 -21.15 16.48 -19.05
N SER A 534 -21.94 16.32 -20.12
CA SER A 534 -21.69 15.27 -21.12
C SER A 534 -20.35 15.47 -21.82
N ALA A 535 -19.54 14.42 -21.87
CA ALA A 535 -18.30 14.36 -22.66
C ALA A 535 -18.41 13.30 -23.77
N ALA A 536 -17.56 13.41 -24.78
CA ALA A 536 -17.54 12.50 -25.92
C ALA A 536 -16.55 11.36 -25.70
N ALA A 537 -16.94 10.14 -26.09
CA ALA A 537 -16.01 9.02 -26.21
C ALA A 537 -15.00 9.29 -27.34
N TRP A 538 -13.90 8.56 -27.36
CA TRP A 538 -12.85 8.63 -28.38
C TRP A 538 -12.24 10.02 -28.57
N THR A 539 -12.28 10.85 -27.53
CA THR A 539 -11.77 12.22 -27.52
C THR A 539 -10.93 12.42 -26.27
N VAL A 540 -9.80 13.11 -26.40
CA VAL A 540 -8.94 13.47 -25.26
C VAL A 540 -9.68 14.48 -24.38
N ILE A 541 -9.81 14.16 -23.09
CA ILE A 541 -10.47 15.00 -22.10
C ILE A 541 -9.40 15.50 -21.13
N ASN A 542 -9.28 16.82 -20.98
CA ASN A 542 -8.42 17.43 -19.99
C ASN A 542 -9.07 17.36 -18.61
N ILE A 543 -8.33 16.85 -17.64
CA ILE A 543 -8.73 16.71 -16.24
C ILE A 543 -7.92 17.67 -15.39
N LYS A 544 -8.61 18.39 -14.50
CA LYS A 544 -8.01 19.24 -13.46
C LYS A 544 -8.10 18.55 -12.10
N PRO A 545 -7.23 18.90 -11.13
CA PRO A 545 -7.38 18.45 -9.75
C PRO A 545 -8.78 18.81 -9.21
N GLY A 546 -9.45 17.85 -8.59
CA GLY A 546 -10.82 17.96 -8.09
C GLY A 546 -11.90 17.60 -9.11
N ASP A 547 -11.57 17.42 -10.39
CA ASP A 547 -12.55 17.01 -11.39
C ASP A 547 -13.05 15.58 -11.11
N THR A 548 -14.30 15.34 -11.53
CA THR A 548 -14.96 14.04 -11.45
C THR A 548 -15.30 13.51 -12.82
N LEU A 549 -15.11 12.20 -13.02
CA LEU A 549 -15.49 11.49 -14.24
C LEU A 549 -16.40 10.32 -13.88
N LYS A 550 -17.63 10.35 -14.37
CA LYS A 550 -18.62 9.29 -14.18
C LYS A 550 -18.89 8.57 -15.49
N LEU A 551 -18.68 7.26 -15.47
CA LEU A 551 -18.91 6.37 -16.60
C LEU A 551 -20.16 5.54 -16.32
N GLY A 552 -21.19 5.74 -17.13
CA GLY A 552 -22.50 5.12 -16.95
C GLY A 552 -22.55 3.65 -17.38
N GLN A 553 -23.79 3.19 -17.58
CA GLN A 553 -24.05 1.89 -18.18
C GLN A 553 -23.83 1.94 -19.70
N VAL A 554 -23.29 0.85 -20.25
CA VAL A 554 -23.21 0.60 -21.68
C VAL A 554 -24.62 0.65 -22.30
N LYS A 555 -24.75 1.36 -23.41
CA LYS A 555 -25.97 1.55 -24.20
C LYS A 555 -25.81 0.86 -25.55
N GLY A 556 -26.90 0.26 -26.04
CA GLY A 556 -26.86 -0.41 -27.35
C GLY A 556 -25.91 -1.60 -27.33
N ALA A 557 -25.22 -1.84 -28.45
CA ALA A 557 -24.29 -2.96 -28.66
C ALA A 557 -22.99 -2.85 -27.84
N GLY A 558 -22.28 -3.97 -27.69
CA GLY A 558 -21.02 -4.04 -26.95
C GLY A 558 -21.19 -4.40 -25.47
N ALA A 559 -20.08 -4.79 -24.85
CA ALA A 559 -20.01 -5.22 -23.46
C ALA A 559 -19.00 -4.44 -22.63
N ARG A 560 -17.95 -3.90 -23.27
CA ARG A 560 -16.79 -3.34 -22.58
C ARG A 560 -16.40 -1.97 -23.10
N ALA A 561 -16.04 -1.10 -22.18
CA ALA A 561 -15.41 0.18 -22.47
C ALA A 561 -14.07 0.25 -21.74
N TYR A 562 -13.25 1.21 -22.12
CA TYR A 562 -11.93 1.40 -21.52
C TYR A 562 -11.75 2.85 -21.11
N LEU A 563 -11.15 3.07 -19.95
CA LEU A 563 -10.66 4.38 -19.53
C LEU A 563 -9.14 4.34 -19.52
N LEU A 564 -8.54 5.13 -20.41
CA LEU A 564 -7.11 5.29 -20.54
C LEU A 564 -6.72 6.65 -19.97
N ILE A 565 -5.58 6.71 -19.30
CA ILE A 565 -5.08 7.90 -18.61
C ILE A 565 -3.66 8.17 -19.10
N ALA A 566 -3.30 9.43 -19.34
CA ALA A 566 -1.95 9.80 -19.77
C ALA A 566 -0.92 9.32 -18.74
N GLY A 567 0.13 8.63 -19.21
CA GLY A 567 1.14 7.97 -18.36
C GLY A 567 0.71 6.59 -17.83
N GLY A 568 -0.59 6.28 -17.82
CA GLY A 568 -1.13 5.00 -17.34
C GLY A 568 -1.27 4.91 -15.82
N ILE A 569 -1.91 3.83 -15.37
CA ILE A 569 -2.12 3.51 -13.95
C ILE A 569 -0.93 2.74 -13.41
N GLN A 570 -0.42 3.15 -12.25
CA GLN A 570 0.67 2.47 -11.55
C GLN A 570 0.15 1.39 -10.61
N CYS A 571 0.71 0.20 -10.78
CA CYS A 571 0.60 -0.94 -9.87
C CYS A 571 1.77 -1.91 -10.12
N PRO A 572 2.08 -2.77 -9.15
CA PRO A 572 3.11 -3.80 -9.27
C PRO A 572 2.93 -4.66 -10.51
N GLU A 573 4.05 -4.97 -11.16
CA GLU A 573 4.08 -6.06 -12.12
C GLU A 573 4.15 -7.38 -11.35
N TYR A 574 3.10 -8.19 -11.46
CA TYR A 574 3.25 -9.62 -11.20
C TYR A 574 3.72 -10.25 -12.51
N LEU A 575 4.55 -11.29 -12.54
CA LEU A 575 4.92 -12.05 -13.77
C LEU A 575 5.01 -11.21 -15.08
N GLY A 576 5.68 -10.06 -15.05
CA GLY A 576 5.90 -9.16 -16.20
C GLY A 576 4.69 -8.38 -16.73
N SER A 577 3.59 -8.26 -15.97
CA SER A 577 2.39 -7.52 -16.41
C SER A 577 1.54 -7.01 -15.24
N ARG A 578 0.92 -5.85 -15.45
CA ARG A 578 -0.05 -5.16 -14.57
C ARG A 578 -1.48 -5.65 -14.74
N SER A 579 -1.73 -6.60 -15.63
CA SER A 579 -3.07 -7.14 -15.88
C SER A 579 -3.64 -7.91 -14.69
N THR A 580 -4.89 -7.62 -14.33
CA THR A 580 -5.62 -8.32 -13.26
C THR A 580 -6.14 -9.66 -13.75
N PHE A 581 -5.79 -10.74 -13.04
CA PHE A 581 -6.45 -12.04 -13.15
C PHE A 581 -7.25 -12.33 -11.87
N THR A 582 -8.56 -12.06 -11.92
CA THR A 582 -9.42 -12.08 -10.74
C THR A 582 -9.63 -13.48 -10.15
N LEU A 583 -9.63 -14.52 -10.97
CA LEU A 583 -9.77 -15.91 -10.51
C LEU A 583 -8.53 -16.38 -9.75
N GLY A 584 -7.33 -15.99 -10.21
CA GLY A 584 -6.07 -16.27 -9.54
C GLY A 584 -5.71 -15.30 -8.41
N GLN A 585 -6.45 -14.20 -8.26
CA GLN A 585 -6.25 -13.17 -7.25
C GLN A 585 -4.86 -12.51 -7.30
N PHE A 586 -4.35 -12.23 -8.50
CA PHE A 586 -3.07 -11.54 -8.68
C PHE A 586 -3.08 -10.55 -9.85
N GLY A 587 -2.08 -9.66 -9.86
CA GLY A 587 -1.94 -8.57 -10.83
C GLY A 587 -2.94 -7.42 -10.61
N GLY A 588 -2.70 -6.30 -11.30
CA GLY A 588 -3.48 -5.07 -11.15
C GLY A 588 -3.60 -4.58 -9.71
N HIS A 589 -4.77 -4.06 -9.33
CA HIS A 589 -5.00 -3.55 -7.99
C HIS A 589 -5.33 -4.68 -7.01
N VAL A 590 -4.30 -5.22 -6.37
CA VAL A 590 -4.41 -6.24 -5.31
C VAL A 590 -5.13 -7.52 -5.79
N GLY A 591 -4.92 -7.89 -7.06
CA GLY A 591 -5.48 -9.13 -7.63
C GLY A 591 -6.98 -9.13 -7.85
N ARG A 592 -7.65 -7.98 -7.79
CA ARG A 592 -9.12 -7.89 -7.78
C ARG A 592 -9.64 -6.75 -8.65
N THR A 593 -10.96 -6.73 -8.82
CA THR A 593 -11.66 -5.54 -9.31
C THR A 593 -11.45 -4.38 -8.34
N ILE A 594 -11.44 -3.15 -8.87
CA ILE A 594 -11.45 -1.96 -8.01
C ILE A 594 -12.74 -1.92 -7.16
N LYS A 595 -12.69 -1.22 -6.05
CA LYS A 595 -13.77 -1.05 -5.07
C LYS A 595 -13.93 0.43 -4.73
N THR A 596 -15.12 0.79 -4.27
CA THR A 596 -15.37 2.12 -3.71
C THR A 596 -14.41 2.38 -2.54
N GLY A 597 -13.73 3.52 -2.57
CA GLY A 597 -12.74 3.93 -1.58
C GLY A 597 -11.30 3.67 -1.99
N ASP A 598 -11.06 2.81 -2.99
CA ASP A 598 -9.72 2.57 -3.54
C ASP A 598 -9.09 3.88 -4.06
N VAL A 599 -7.77 3.94 -3.97
CA VAL A 599 -6.93 5.00 -4.53
C VAL A 599 -6.03 4.34 -5.56
N LEU A 600 -6.02 4.90 -6.78
CA LEU A 600 -5.16 4.41 -7.86
C LEU A 600 -4.09 5.47 -8.13
N HIS A 601 -2.83 5.05 -8.12
CA HIS A 601 -1.68 5.90 -8.41
C HIS A 601 -1.49 6.02 -9.93
N LEU A 602 -1.06 7.20 -10.38
CA LEU A 602 -0.85 7.50 -11.80
C LEU A 602 0.63 7.74 -12.06
N ALA A 603 1.09 7.35 -13.24
CA ALA A 603 2.41 7.74 -13.70
C ALA A 603 2.39 9.23 -14.09
N PRO A 604 3.49 9.98 -13.87
CA PRO A 604 3.64 11.27 -14.51
C PRO A 604 3.63 11.09 -16.04
N ALA A 605 2.80 11.87 -16.74
CA ALA A 605 2.82 11.89 -18.20
C ALA A 605 4.06 12.65 -18.69
N GLU A 606 4.86 12.05 -19.56
CA GLU A 606 6.06 12.71 -20.13
C GLU A 606 5.69 13.93 -20.99
N GLN A 607 4.58 13.83 -21.74
CA GLN A 607 4.08 14.92 -22.58
C GLN A 607 2.56 14.82 -22.73
N LEU A 608 1.85 15.91 -22.44
CA LEU A 608 0.42 16.03 -22.74
C LEU A 608 0.23 16.28 -24.24
N VAL A 609 -0.83 15.68 -24.81
CA VAL A 609 -1.17 15.82 -26.22
C VAL A 609 -2.20 16.92 -26.45
N ASP A 610 -2.32 17.40 -27.69
CA ASP A 610 -3.42 18.28 -28.05
C ASP A 610 -4.77 17.56 -27.90
N VAL A 611 -5.82 18.33 -27.58
CA VAL A 611 -7.17 17.78 -27.51
C VAL A 611 -7.61 17.33 -28.91
N ALA A 612 -7.58 16.02 -29.13
CA ALA A 612 -7.91 15.39 -30.40
C ALA A 612 -9.01 14.33 -30.23
N ALA A 613 -9.78 14.12 -31.30
CA ALA A 613 -10.73 13.03 -31.41
C ALA A 613 -10.20 11.99 -32.40
N LEU A 614 -10.43 10.71 -32.11
CA LEU A 614 -10.11 9.64 -33.06
C LEU A 614 -10.99 9.78 -34.31
N ALA A 615 -10.39 9.64 -35.48
CA ALA A 615 -11.12 9.63 -36.75
C ALA A 615 -12.21 8.54 -36.76
N ASP A 616 -13.41 8.87 -37.25
CA ASP A 616 -14.54 7.94 -37.28
C ASP A 616 -14.22 6.65 -38.04
N SER A 617 -13.36 6.71 -39.06
CA SER A 617 -12.92 5.55 -39.85
C SER A 617 -12.11 4.53 -39.06
N LEU A 618 -11.54 4.89 -37.91
CA LEU A 618 -10.77 4.00 -37.04
C LEU A 618 -11.57 3.43 -35.89
N LYS A 619 -12.74 4.00 -35.60
CA LYS A 619 -13.59 3.54 -34.50
C LYS A 619 -14.07 2.12 -34.82
N PRO A 620 -13.84 1.13 -33.94
CA PRO A 620 -14.33 -0.23 -34.15
C PRO A 620 -15.85 -0.24 -34.29
N ALA A 621 -16.37 -0.96 -35.29
CA ALA A 621 -17.81 -1.09 -35.49
C ALA A 621 -18.40 -2.10 -34.50
N ILE A 622 -19.02 -1.60 -33.43
CA ILE A 622 -19.65 -2.41 -32.38
C ILE A 622 -21.13 -2.62 -32.69
N GLN A 623 -21.55 -3.88 -32.80
CA GLN A 623 -22.89 -4.27 -33.30
C GLN A 623 -23.47 -5.45 -32.52
N HIS A 624 -24.66 -5.92 -32.91
CA HIS A 624 -25.34 -7.05 -32.27
C HIS A 624 -25.20 -8.37 -33.03
N ASN A 625 -24.97 -8.30 -34.34
CA ASN A 625 -24.78 -9.46 -35.21
C ASN A 625 -23.37 -9.38 -35.77
N TRP A 626 -22.55 -10.38 -35.49
CA TRP A 626 -21.11 -10.32 -35.73
C TRP A 626 -20.69 -11.33 -36.78
N LYS A 627 -19.72 -10.94 -37.60
CA LYS A 627 -18.88 -11.85 -38.37
C LYS A 627 -17.49 -11.87 -37.75
N ILE A 628 -17.10 -13.04 -37.26
CA ILE A 628 -15.81 -13.27 -36.59
C ILE A 628 -14.99 -14.20 -37.47
N HIS A 629 -13.81 -13.75 -37.87
CA HIS A 629 -12.91 -14.53 -38.69
C HIS A 629 -12.15 -15.55 -37.85
N VAL A 630 -11.99 -16.76 -38.39
CA VAL A 630 -11.36 -17.88 -37.70
C VAL A 630 -10.42 -18.63 -38.63
N VAL A 631 -9.37 -19.23 -38.07
CA VAL A 631 -8.63 -20.32 -38.73
C VAL A 631 -9.38 -21.61 -38.48
N TYR A 632 -9.59 -22.41 -39.54
CA TYR A 632 -10.17 -23.74 -39.44
C TYR A 632 -9.16 -24.71 -38.80
N GLY A 633 -9.52 -25.31 -37.67
CA GLY A 633 -8.67 -26.19 -36.87
C GLY A 633 -8.59 -25.80 -35.38
N PRO A 634 -8.01 -26.67 -34.53
CA PRO A 634 -7.28 -27.87 -34.91
C PRO A 634 -8.15 -29.10 -35.21
N HIS A 635 -9.21 -29.33 -34.43
CA HIS A 635 -9.92 -30.60 -34.38
C HIS A 635 -11.11 -30.66 -35.33
N GLY A 636 -11.18 -29.82 -36.37
CA GLY A 636 -12.34 -29.77 -37.26
C GLY A 636 -12.43 -30.91 -38.27
N ALA A 637 -11.41 -31.77 -38.37
CA ALA A 637 -11.37 -32.80 -39.40
C ALA A 637 -12.35 -33.98 -39.11
N PRO A 638 -12.58 -34.87 -40.10
CA PRO A 638 -13.46 -36.04 -40.01
C PRO A 638 -13.12 -37.09 -38.94
N ASP A 639 -12.03 -36.90 -38.19
CA ASP A 639 -11.68 -37.71 -37.03
C ASP A 639 -12.53 -37.35 -35.80
N PHE A 640 -12.99 -36.09 -35.69
CA PHE A 640 -13.80 -35.63 -34.58
C PHE A 640 -15.19 -35.11 -34.99
N PHE A 641 -15.27 -34.33 -36.08
CA PHE A 641 -16.52 -33.75 -36.58
C PHE A 641 -16.79 -34.24 -38.01
N THR A 642 -18.05 -34.50 -38.34
CA THR A 642 -18.40 -34.83 -39.73
C THR A 642 -18.28 -33.60 -40.64
N ASP A 643 -18.15 -33.79 -41.96
CA ASP A 643 -18.16 -32.67 -42.92
C ASP A 643 -19.47 -31.85 -42.86
N ASP A 644 -20.59 -32.50 -42.55
CA ASP A 644 -21.88 -31.82 -42.30
C ASP A 644 -21.83 -30.99 -41.00
N ASP A 645 -21.22 -31.49 -39.93
CA ASP A 645 -21.01 -30.72 -38.70
C ASP A 645 -20.25 -29.42 -38.96
N ILE A 646 -19.15 -29.50 -39.73
CA ILE A 646 -18.33 -28.33 -40.06
C ILE A 646 -19.08 -27.36 -40.97
N SER A 647 -19.83 -27.86 -41.94
CA SER A 647 -20.66 -27.02 -42.81
C SER A 647 -21.72 -26.27 -41.99
N ARG A 648 -22.46 -26.99 -41.13
CA ARG A 648 -23.45 -26.41 -40.21
C ARG A 648 -22.81 -25.44 -39.23
N PHE A 649 -21.60 -25.70 -38.75
CA PHE A 649 -20.88 -24.83 -37.82
C PHE A 649 -20.61 -23.44 -38.43
N PHE A 650 -20.12 -23.38 -39.67
CA PHE A 650 -19.84 -22.11 -40.36
C PHE A 650 -21.09 -21.42 -40.92
N GLU A 651 -22.12 -22.18 -41.30
CA GLU A 651 -23.40 -21.62 -41.76
C GLU A 651 -24.26 -21.09 -40.62
N ALA A 652 -24.10 -21.61 -39.41
CA ALA A 652 -24.92 -21.27 -38.26
C ALA A 652 -24.73 -19.84 -37.77
N GLU A 653 -25.85 -19.27 -37.33
CA GLU A 653 -25.88 -18.08 -36.50
C GLU A 653 -25.93 -18.50 -35.03
N TRP A 654 -24.79 -18.35 -34.34
CA TRP A 654 -24.61 -18.72 -32.94
C TRP A 654 -25.07 -17.60 -32.02
N LYS A 655 -25.92 -17.91 -31.04
CA LYS A 655 -26.39 -16.93 -30.06
C LYS A 655 -25.52 -16.93 -28.81
N ILE A 656 -25.18 -15.76 -28.29
CA ILE A 656 -24.38 -15.63 -27.06
C ILE A 656 -25.23 -15.94 -25.82
N HIS A 657 -24.75 -16.88 -25.01
CA HIS A 657 -25.36 -17.29 -23.75
C HIS A 657 -24.98 -16.33 -22.61
N TYR A 658 -25.87 -16.16 -21.62
CA TYR A 658 -25.65 -15.25 -20.49
C TYR A 658 -24.50 -15.67 -19.57
N ASN A 659 -24.20 -16.97 -19.50
CA ASN A 659 -23.07 -17.52 -18.77
C ASN A 659 -21.75 -17.37 -19.55
N SER A 660 -21.35 -16.11 -19.75
CA SER A 660 -20.14 -15.70 -20.46
C SER A 660 -19.34 -14.74 -19.58
N SER A 661 -18.01 -14.87 -19.58
CA SER A 661 -17.10 -14.07 -18.76
C SER A 661 -15.76 -13.86 -19.47
N ARG A 662 -14.76 -13.32 -18.78
CA ARG A 662 -13.39 -13.21 -19.32
C ARG A 662 -12.72 -14.58 -19.55
N THR A 663 -13.19 -15.64 -18.88
CA THR A 663 -12.70 -17.01 -19.14
C THR A 663 -13.17 -17.55 -20.49
N GLY A 664 -14.29 -17.03 -21.00
CA GLY A 664 -14.81 -17.36 -22.32
C GLY A 664 -16.27 -16.98 -22.54
N VAL A 665 -16.66 -16.96 -23.80
CA VAL A 665 -17.99 -16.57 -24.27
C VAL A 665 -18.75 -17.78 -24.76
N ARG A 666 -19.78 -18.19 -24.02
CA ARG A 666 -20.53 -19.41 -24.30
C ARG A 666 -21.57 -19.19 -25.39
N LEU A 667 -21.73 -20.18 -26.26
CA LEU A 667 -22.56 -20.12 -27.45
C LEU A 667 -23.77 -21.08 -27.36
N ILE A 668 -24.83 -20.73 -28.06
CA ILE A 668 -26.03 -21.54 -28.27
C ILE A 668 -26.21 -21.69 -29.78
N GLY A 669 -26.27 -22.92 -30.27
CA GLY A 669 -26.42 -23.18 -31.70
C GLY A 669 -26.64 -24.68 -32.00
N PRO A 670 -26.36 -25.13 -33.23
CA PRO A 670 -26.53 -26.52 -33.61
C PRO A 670 -25.66 -27.46 -32.77
N ARG A 671 -26.17 -28.67 -32.55
CA ARG A 671 -25.41 -29.74 -31.88
C ARG A 671 -24.69 -30.58 -32.94
N PRO A 672 -23.44 -31.01 -32.68
CA PRO A 672 -22.75 -31.93 -33.58
C PRO A 672 -23.39 -33.32 -33.56
N ASP A 673 -23.34 -34.02 -34.70
CA ASP A 673 -23.67 -35.44 -34.80
C ASP A 673 -22.46 -36.34 -34.49
N TRP A 674 -21.25 -35.76 -34.46
CA TRP A 674 -19.96 -36.36 -34.12
C TRP A 674 -19.49 -37.46 -35.09
N ALA A 675 -18.19 -37.47 -35.43
CA ALA A 675 -17.61 -38.49 -36.31
C ALA A 675 -17.29 -39.81 -35.58
N ARG A 676 -17.29 -39.80 -34.25
CA ARG A 676 -16.96 -40.92 -33.37
C ARG A 676 -18.01 -41.12 -32.28
N THR A 677 -18.02 -42.31 -31.67
CA THR A 677 -19.06 -42.71 -30.68
C THR A 677 -18.76 -42.27 -29.26
N ASP A 678 -17.49 -42.08 -28.92
CA ASP A 678 -16.96 -41.70 -27.62
C ASP A 678 -15.52 -41.17 -27.79
N GLY A 679 -14.92 -40.66 -26.71
CA GLY A 679 -13.51 -40.22 -26.67
C GLY A 679 -12.59 -41.22 -25.97
N GLY A 680 -12.97 -42.51 -25.94
CA GLY A 680 -12.14 -43.57 -25.38
C GLY A 680 -11.71 -43.33 -23.93
N GLU A 681 -10.40 -43.47 -23.67
CA GLU A 681 -9.82 -43.29 -22.33
C GLU A 681 -9.88 -41.84 -21.83
N ALA A 682 -10.00 -40.86 -22.73
CA ALA A 682 -10.11 -39.45 -22.38
C ALA A 682 -11.52 -39.04 -21.91
N GLY A 683 -12.54 -39.86 -22.18
CA GLY A 683 -13.90 -39.64 -21.69
C GLY A 683 -14.97 -40.21 -22.63
N LEU A 684 -16.15 -40.48 -22.07
CA LEU A 684 -17.24 -41.12 -22.82
C LEU A 684 -17.91 -40.20 -23.85
N HIS A 685 -17.77 -38.88 -23.73
CA HIS A 685 -18.39 -37.98 -24.69
C HIS A 685 -17.53 -37.90 -25.96
N PRO A 686 -18.09 -37.92 -27.19
CA PRO A 686 -17.33 -37.81 -28.43
C PRO A 686 -16.50 -36.54 -28.58
N SER A 687 -16.75 -35.52 -27.76
CA SER A 687 -15.93 -34.30 -27.74
C SER A 687 -14.66 -34.44 -26.91
N ASN A 688 -14.53 -35.51 -26.10
CA ASN A 688 -13.41 -35.68 -25.18
C ASN A 688 -12.13 -36.11 -25.88
N ILE A 689 -11.04 -35.40 -25.65
CA ILE A 689 -9.69 -35.75 -26.13
C ILE A 689 -8.74 -35.83 -24.95
N HIS A 690 -7.64 -36.54 -25.12
CA HIS A 690 -6.54 -36.43 -24.17
C HIS A 690 -6.12 -34.96 -24.07
N ASP A 691 -6.03 -34.48 -22.82
CA ASP A 691 -5.84 -33.06 -22.56
C ASP A 691 -4.69 -32.46 -23.37
N ASN A 692 -4.97 -31.38 -24.10
CA ASN A 692 -3.99 -30.68 -24.90
C ASN A 692 -4.05 -29.17 -24.65
N ALA A 693 -3.05 -28.46 -25.20
CA ALA A 693 -2.96 -27.02 -25.08
C ALA A 693 -3.88 -26.32 -26.08
N TYR A 694 -4.68 -25.38 -25.59
CA TYR A 694 -5.53 -24.52 -26.40
C TYR A 694 -4.85 -23.21 -26.76
N ALA A 695 -5.31 -22.59 -27.84
CA ALA A 695 -5.03 -21.18 -28.12
C ALA A 695 -6.12 -20.29 -27.51
N VAL A 696 -5.77 -19.07 -27.10
CA VAL A 696 -6.78 -18.04 -26.78
C VAL A 696 -7.65 -17.80 -28.03
N GLY A 697 -8.97 -17.76 -27.84
CA GLY A 697 -9.93 -17.68 -28.95
C GLY A 697 -10.30 -19.02 -29.59
N SER A 698 -9.78 -20.15 -29.11
CA SER A 698 -10.25 -21.47 -29.55
C SER A 698 -11.74 -21.62 -29.24
N ILE A 699 -12.49 -22.24 -30.15
CA ILE A 699 -13.92 -22.49 -29.99
C ILE A 699 -14.05 -23.91 -29.43
N ASP A 700 -14.07 -24.01 -28.11
CA ASP A 700 -13.99 -25.27 -27.37
C ASP A 700 -15.37 -25.92 -27.18
N PHE A 701 -15.53 -27.19 -27.56
CA PHE A 701 -16.77 -27.95 -27.41
C PHE A 701 -16.79 -28.74 -26.10
N THR A 702 -17.19 -28.05 -25.02
CA THR A 702 -17.45 -28.64 -23.69
C THR A 702 -18.70 -29.54 -23.69
N GLY A 703 -18.60 -30.71 -24.31
CA GLY A 703 -19.74 -31.52 -24.71
C GLY A 703 -20.39 -30.97 -25.98
N ASP A 704 -21.71 -30.84 -26.00
CA ASP A 704 -22.45 -30.31 -27.15
C ASP A 704 -22.61 -28.78 -27.15
N MET A 705 -22.03 -28.08 -26.18
CA MET A 705 -22.16 -26.62 -26.04
C MET A 705 -20.80 -25.93 -26.16
N PRO A 706 -20.56 -25.17 -27.24
CA PRO A 706 -19.28 -24.53 -27.43
C PRO A 706 -19.09 -23.24 -26.61
N ILE A 707 -17.82 -22.91 -26.38
CA ILE A 707 -17.36 -21.68 -25.73
C ILE A 707 -16.13 -21.14 -26.45
N ILE A 708 -16.14 -19.84 -26.76
CA ILE A 708 -14.93 -19.16 -27.26
C ILE A 708 -14.04 -18.87 -26.06
N LEU A 709 -12.84 -19.44 -26.00
CA LEU A 709 -11.93 -19.24 -24.87
C LEU A 709 -11.44 -17.78 -24.82
N GLY A 710 -11.61 -17.15 -23.67
CA GLY A 710 -11.24 -15.75 -23.45
C GLY A 710 -9.81 -15.58 -22.95
N PRO A 711 -9.38 -14.33 -22.70
CA PRO A 711 -8.03 -14.02 -22.23
C PRO A 711 -7.73 -14.54 -20.82
N ASP A 712 -8.75 -14.81 -19.99
CA ASP A 712 -8.62 -15.46 -18.68
C ASP A 712 -9.01 -16.96 -18.75
N GLY A 713 -9.05 -17.51 -19.96
CA GLY A 713 -9.49 -18.88 -20.22
C GLY A 713 -8.47 -19.95 -19.80
N PRO A 714 -8.90 -21.21 -19.74
CA PRO A 714 -8.00 -22.34 -19.49
C PRO A 714 -6.98 -22.50 -20.62
N SER A 715 -5.77 -22.91 -20.27
CA SER A 715 -4.74 -23.23 -21.27
C SER A 715 -4.73 -24.69 -21.69
N LEU A 716 -5.01 -25.62 -20.76
CA LEU A 716 -5.03 -27.05 -21.00
C LEU A 716 -6.43 -27.61 -20.75
N GLY A 717 -6.92 -28.45 -21.65
CA GLY A 717 -8.23 -29.08 -21.50
C GLY A 717 -8.44 -30.28 -22.44
N GLY A 718 -9.46 -31.07 -22.11
CA GLY A 718 -9.74 -32.37 -22.73
C GLY A 718 -10.93 -32.38 -23.69
N PHE A 719 -11.10 -31.33 -24.48
CA PHE A 719 -12.20 -31.14 -25.42
C PHE A 719 -11.73 -30.63 -26.79
N VAL A 720 -12.46 -31.01 -27.85
CA VAL A 720 -12.14 -30.63 -29.24
C VAL A 720 -12.53 -29.19 -29.59
N CYS A 721 -11.81 -28.63 -30.57
CA CYS A 721 -11.92 -27.25 -31.03
C CYS A 721 -11.91 -27.23 -32.57
N PRO A 722 -13.05 -27.01 -33.27
CA PRO A 722 -13.06 -27.05 -34.74
C PRO A 722 -12.48 -25.80 -35.40
N ALA A 723 -12.38 -24.67 -34.69
CA ALA A 723 -11.83 -23.43 -35.21
C ALA A 723 -11.28 -22.54 -34.08
N THR A 724 -10.38 -21.61 -34.45
CA THR A 724 -9.78 -20.63 -33.53
C THR A 724 -9.94 -19.23 -34.11
N VAL A 725 -10.46 -18.29 -33.30
CA VAL A 725 -10.58 -16.86 -33.68
C VAL A 725 -9.20 -16.27 -33.99
N ILE A 726 -9.08 -15.57 -35.11
CA ILE A 726 -7.80 -14.93 -35.48
C ILE A 726 -7.47 -13.80 -34.52
N THR A 727 -6.18 -13.53 -34.30
CA THR A 727 -5.70 -12.47 -33.40
C THR A 727 -6.34 -11.10 -33.70
N ALA A 728 -6.47 -10.76 -34.98
CA ALA A 728 -7.04 -9.49 -35.42
C ALA A 728 -8.54 -9.31 -35.07
N ASP A 729 -9.26 -10.39 -34.76
CA ASP A 729 -10.68 -10.40 -34.43
C ASP A 729 -10.99 -10.75 -32.97
N LEU A 730 -9.98 -11.11 -32.16
CA LEU A 730 -10.17 -11.40 -30.73
C LEU A 730 -10.87 -10.25 -29.99
N TRP A 731 -10.64 -9.00 -30.42
CA TRP A 731 -11.29 -7.84 -29.82
C TRP A 731 -12.82 -7.85 -29.97
N LYS A 732 -13.34 -8.47 -31.03
CA LYS A 732 -14.80 -8.62 -31.24
C LYS A 732 -15.40 -9.51 -30.16
N VAL A 733 -14.68 -10.57 -29.76
CA VAL A 733 -15.09 -11.47 -28.68
C VAL A 733 -15.25 -10.70 -27.37
N GLY A 734 -14.36 -9.75 -27.09
CA GLY A 734 -14.44 -8.86 -25.93
C GLY A 734 -15.68 -7.95 -25.90
N GLN A 735 -16.32 -7.71 -27.04
CA GLN A 735 -17.54 -6.90 -27.15
C GLN A 735 -18.84 -7.71 -27.18
N LEU A 736 -18.76 -9.04 -27.27
CA LEU A 736 -19.94 -9.90 -27.27
C LEU A 736 -20.69 -9.80 -25.94
N LYS A 737 -22.02 -9.72 -26.03
CA LYS A 737 -22.92 -9.77 -24.87
C LYS A 737 -24.05 -10.76 -25.09
N ALA A 738 -24.68 -11.16 -23.99
CA ALA A 738 -25.82 -12.08 -24.01
C ALA A 738 -26.91 -11.62 -24.99
N GLY A 739 -27.34 -12.53 -25.86
CA GLY A 739 -28.35 -12.26 -26.87
C GLY A 739 -27.82 -11.77 -28.22
N ASP A 740 -26.56 -11.36 -28.32
CA ASP A 740 -25.91 -11.11 -29.62
C ASP A 740 -25.82 -12.41 -30.43
N THR A 741 -25.57 -12.26 -31.73
CA THR A 741 -25.34 -13.38 -32.65
C THR A 741 -23.98 -13.29 -33.33
N VAL A 742 -23.40 -14.44 -33.63
CA VAL A 742 -22.08 -14.58 -34.27
C VAL A 742 -22.19 -15.59 -35.40
N GLN A 743 -21.64 -15.25 -36.55
CA GLN A 743 -21.31 -16.20 -37.61
C GLN A 743 -19.79 -16.27 -37.74
N PHE A 744 -19.24 -17.48 -37.77
CA PHE A 744 -17.80 -17.69 -37.97
C PHE A 744 -17.46 -17.72 -39.46
N VAL A 745 -16.46 -16.94 -39.84
CA VAL A 745 -16.00 -16.79 -41.23
C VAL A 745 -14.59 -17.34 -41.35
N PRO A 746 -14.40 -18.52 -41.93
CA PRO A 746 -13.08 -19.13 -42.05
C PRO A 746 -12.22 -18.35 -43.05
N VAL A 747 -10.94 -18.15 -42.72
CA VAL A 747 -9.93 -17.44 -43.52
C VAL A 747 -8.61 -18.20 -43.52
N SER A 748 -7.73 -17.89 -44.47
CA SER A 748 -6.38 -18.45 -44.50
C SER A 748 -5.45 -17.78 -43.47
N ILE A 749 -4.35 -18.45 -43.14
CA ILE A 749 -3.30 -17.89 -42.28
C ILE A 749 -2.70 -16.61 -42.87
N GLU A 750 -2.54 -16.54 -44.20
CA GLU A 750 -2.04 -15.35 -44.88
C GLU A 750 -2.99 -14.16 -44.71
N THR A 751 -4.30 -14.39 -44.83
CA THR A 751 -5.32 -13.36 -44.57
C THR A 751 -5.32 -12.96 -43.10
N ALA A 752 -5.26 -13.91 -42.16
CA ALA A 752 -5.18 -13.61 -40.73
C ALA A 752 -3.97 -12.72 -40.38
N ASN A 753 -2.78 -13.08 -40.87
CA ASN A 753 -1.55 -12.32 -40.69
C ASN A 753 -1.61 -10.92 -41.36
N ALA A 754 -2.23 -10.83 -42.54
CA ALA A 754 -2.40 -9.54 -43.23
C ALA A 754 -3.35 -8.60 -42.46
N LEU A 755 -4.41 -9.15 -41.86
CA LEU A 755 -5.34 -8.39 -41.01
C LEU A 755 -4.67 -7.92 -39.73
N GLU A 756 -3.92 -8.79 -39.05
CA GLU A 756 -3.20 -8.41 -37.82
C GLU A 756 -2.17 -7.31 -38.10
N LYS A 757 -1.39 -7.44 -39.18
CA LYS A 757 -0.41 -6.42 -39.59
C LYS A 757 -1.06 -5.08 -39.92
N ALA A 758 -2.19 -5.11 -40.65
CA ALA A 758 -2.93 -3.90 -40.97
C ALA A 758 -3.53 -3.24 -39.72
N GLN A 759 -4.05 -4.03 -38.78
CA GLN A 759 -4.55 -3.53 -37.49
C GLN A 759 -3.44 -2.88 -36.66
N LYS A 760 -2.29 -3.56 -36.48
CA LYS A 760 -1.13 -3.01 -35.75
C LYS A 760 -0.68 -1.68 -36.35
N LYS A 761 -0.51 -1.62 -37.67
CA LYS A 761 -0.14 -0.38 -38.35
C LYS A 761 -1.20 0.71 -38.17
N SER A 762 -2.48 0.36 -38.22
CA SER A 762 -3.57 1.33 -38.04
C SER A 762 -3.58 1.95 -36.64
N ILE A 763 -3.28 1.14 -35.63
CA ILE A 763 -3.10 1.60 -34.25
C ILE A 763 -1.89 2.51 -34.18
N GLU A 764 -0.71 2.05 -34.62
CA GLU A 764 0.56 2.81 -34.55
C GLU A 764 0.48 4.19 -35.21
N THR A 765 -0.13 4.29 -36.39
CA THR A 765 -0.22 5.53 -37.15
C THR A 765 -1.45 6.37 -36.85
N LEU A 766 -2.44 5.81 -36.14
CA LEU A 766 -3.79 6.38 -36.04
C LEU A 766 -4.37 6.73 -37.43
N GLU A 767 -4.14 5.86 -38.42
CA GLU A 767 -4.69 5.96 -39.77
C GLU A 767 -5.21 4.59 -40.21
N LEU A 768 -6.39 4.53 -40.84
CA LEU A 768 -6.96 3.25 -41.26
C LEU A 768 -6.12 2.62 -42.37
N VAL A 769 -5.54 1.45 -42.11
CA VAL A 769 -4.90 0.60 -43.10
C VAL A 769 -5.86 -0.54 -43.44
N ALA A 770 -6.41 -0.50 -44.66
CA ALA A 770 -7.28 -1.56 -45.16
C ALA A 770 -6.49 -2.84 -45.48
N SER A 771 -7.14 -3.99 -45.33
CA SER A 771 -6.64 -5.28 -45.78
C SER A 771 -7.79 -6.08 -46.38
N ASP A 772 -7.51 -6.85 -47.43
CA ASP A 772 -8.52 -7.64 -48.12
C ASP A 772 -8.86 -8.88 -47.29
N ILE A 773 -10.17 -9.12 -47.13
CA ILE A 773 -10.68 -10.30 -46.45
C ILE A 773 -11.14 -11.29 -47.52
N VAL A 774 -10.48 -12.45 -47.57
CA VAL A 774 -10.84 -13.54 -48.48
C VAL A 774 -11.30 -14.73 -47.65
N PRO A 775 -12.63 -14.96 -47.50
CA PRO A 775 -13.14 -16.15 -46.85
C PRO A 775 -12.71 -17.40 -47.60
N VAL A 776 -12.20 -18.39 -46.87
CA VAL A 776 -11.80 -19.68 -47.42
C VAL A 776 -11.88 -20.74 -46.32
N ILE A 777 -12.48 -21.88 -46.65
CA ILE A 777 -12.40 -23.09 -45.84
C ILE A 777 -11.32 -23.96 -46.50
N PRO A 778 -10.14 -24.14 -45.87
CA PRO A 778 -9.18 -25.14 -46.33
C PRO A 778 -9.82 -26.54 -46.39
N GLU A 779 -9.34 -27.40 -47.29
CA GLU A 779 -9.87 -28.78 -47.40
C GLU A 779 -9.76 -29.57 -46.09
N SER A 780 -8.75 -29.28 -45.26
CA SER A 780 -8.55 -29.91 -43.96
C SER A 780 -7.80 -28.98 -42.99
N PRO A 781 -8.05 -29.06 -41.67
CA PRO A 781 -7.24 -28.37 -40.66
C PRO A 781 -5.95 -29.14 -40.32
N ILE A 782 -5.80 -30.37 -40.83
CA ILE A 782 -4.58 -31.17 -40.75
C ILE A 782 -3.58 -30.59 -41.76
N TYR A 783 -2.53 -29.96 -41.26
CA TYR A 783 -1.48 -29.35 -42.06
C TYR A 783 -0.53 -30.39 -42.66
N ALA A 784 -0.14 -31.38 -41.84
CA ALA A 784 0.73 -32.47 -42.26
C ALA A 784 0.52 -33.70 -41.37
N GLN A 785 0.87 -34.87 -41.90
CA GLN A 785 1.01 -36.11 -41.14
C GLN A 785 2.33 -36.78 -41.48
N THR A 786 3.05 -37.24 -40.47
CA THR A 786 4.31 -37.97 -40.61
C THR A 786 4.34 -39.18 -39.69
N ILE A 787 5.33 -40.06 -39.89
CA ILE A 787 5.58 -41.21 -39.02
C ILE A 787 7.00 -41.09 -38.51
N ASP A 788 7.19 -41.18 -37.19
CA ASP A 788 8.50 -41.37 -36.60
C ASP A 788 8.87 -42.86 -36.69
N GLU A 789 9.67 -43.20 -37.70
CA GLU A 789 10.13 -44.58 -37.95
C GLU A 789 10.98 -45.16 -36.80
N THR A 790 11.52 -44.32 -35.90
CA THR A 790 12.35 -44.81 -34.78
C THR A 790 11.55 -45.42 -33.64
N VAL A 791 10.29 -44.98 -33.50
CA VAL A 791 9.36 -45.43 -32.45
C VAL A 791 8.01 -45.90 -33.00
N ASP A 792 7.87 -45.96 -34.32
CA ASP A 792 6.64 -46.33 -35.06
C ASP A 792 5.41 -45.53 -34.58
N LEU A 793 5.56 -44.20 -34.56
CA LEU A 793 4.58 -43.29 -33.98
C LEU A 793 4.06 -42.29 -35.03
N ASN A 794 2.74 -42.27 -35.24
CA ASN A 794 2.09 -41.28 -36.08
C ASN A 794 2.17 -39.89 -35.43
N ILE A 795 2.48 -38.87 -36.22
CA ILE A 795 2.49 -37.46 -35.80
C ILE A 795 1.54 -36.68 -36.69
N THR A 796 0.56 -36.01 -36.09
CA THR A 796 -0.40 -35.15 -36.78
C THR A 796 -0.14 -33.69 -36.43
N TYR A 797 0.06 -32.85 -37.44
CA TYR A 797 0.27 -31.41 -37.29
C TYR A 797 -1.03 -30.68 -37.68
N ARG A 798 -1.63 -29.94 -36.76
CA ARG A 798 -2.90 -29.23 -36.97
C ARG A 798 -2.74 -27.74 -36.76
N LEU A 799 -3.39 -26.95 -37.61
CA LEU A 799 -3.45 -25.50 -37.43
C LEU A 799 -4.31 -25.18 -36.20
N ALA A 800 -3.78 -24.38 -35.28
CA ALA A 800 -4.45 -24.06 -34.01
C ALA A 800 -4.56 -22.54 -33.81
N GLY A 801 -5.12 -21.85 -34.80
CA GLY A 801 -5.09 -20.39 -34.89
C GLY A 801 -3.94 -19.86 -35.75
N ASP A 802 -3.77 -18.54 -35.78
CA ASP A 802 -2.80 -17.84 -36.61
C ASP A 802 -1.38 -17.80 -36.03
N HIS A 803 -1.20 -18.17 -34.76
CA HIS A 803 0.10 -18.17 -34.05
C HIS A 803 0.56 -19.54 -33.52
N TYR A 804 -0.23 -20.60 -33.71
CA TYR A 804 0.05 -21.90 -33.10
C TYR A 804 -0.12 -23.06 -34.07
N LEU A 805 0.74 -24.08 -33.89
CA LEU A 805 0.65 -25.38 -34.55
C LEU A 805 0.57 -26.45 -33.45
N LEU A 806 -0.53 -27.19 -33.41
CA LEU A 806 -0.70 -28.32 -32.50
C LEU A 806 -0.03 -29.55 -33.10
N VAL A 807 0.81 -30.22 -32.31
CA VAL A 807 1.52 -31.44 -32.71
C VAL A 807 1.04 -32.58 -31.83
N GLU A 808 0.32 -33.52 -32.42
CA GLU A 808 -0.27 -34.66 -31.73
C GLU A 808 0.51 -35.93 -32.05
N PHE A 809 0.81 -36.71 -31.01
CA PHE A 809 1.53 -37.96 -31.12
C PHE A 809 0.58 -39.14 -30.91
N GLY A 810 0.74 -40.19 -31.73
CA GLY A 810 -0.05 -41.41 -31.65
C GLY A 810 -1.45 -41.30 -32.26
N GLU A 811 -2.22 -42.36 -32.09
CA GLU A 811 -3.62 -42.38 -32.50
C GLU A 811 -4.47 -41.50 -31.58
N GLN A 812 -5.38 -40.73 -32.17
CA GLN A 812 -6.31 -39.87 -31.46
C GLN A 812 -7.64 -40.63 -31.27
N THR A 813 -7.62 -41.72 -30.50
CA THR A 813 -8.79 -42.56 -30.21
C THR A 813 -9.68 -41.94 -29.15
#